data_AF-A0A1V6N478-F1
#
_entry.id   AF-A0A1V6N478-F1
#
_cell.length_a   1.000
_cell.length_b   1.000
_cell.length_c   1.000
_cell.angle_alpha   90.00
_cell.angle_beta   90.00
_cell.angle_gamma   90.00
#
_symmetry.space_group_name_H-M   'P 1'
#
loop_
_entity.id
_entity.type
_entity.pdbx_description
1 polymer ?
#
loop_
_entity_poly.entity_id
_entity_poly.type
_entity_poly.pdbx_seq_one_letter_code
_entity_poly.pdbx_strand_id
1 'polypeptide(L)'
;MIIALLSVFFISLSASFAADTNTSTTNEGNDQNNIITYYDNINTNVNSTDENTNVKSNTDSKSNNTINNISNSNTINSNNTINNVNTNSANTKTNTTVKAAGELTKLSQSQILQVSKTINNYISKYNKLPNYITISDVKFSMPEYIYLLGMTIYYKYNKKTTQVSIKYNIKNPSSPTGATIKGSLTKAQYYVYAKNIVKYIKKYNKAPNYVNTKLGKIQYQTAIFMLNKIAYYSATHSGSLASTVSLSVSKSNTLNKNLPKYERTQTNKTLVVSGSKQTTISQSLIWSASTSIKNYVNSNGKLPNYVTISGYKYSMPEFLYLLSKAINTRLSGSTSAIAIKYGVKNPSSPSGATISKTFTKSQYNDMAKRFVKYINTYNKAPNCLSSSYGVGNIQYQTALYGLSCVGSYIGVNKAIPTTLTIKVASSHSMNKYLPVYTSSSNSNNSTNNTNSNGNNSTNGLSTKILGSNNKGTVELIGAFGNTSSKVKIAYVIGLHPLESAVHNALYNAIISKSNLKYCYYIYRINVTKDPNNYSEGRMNGQLLAEEFVLPHIISNNYNLVIDVHSNQGTTGGSYEETNFIFAPLNHTASKIIADSIISKIPELTYYYPPSQTSPPFLTNPLVQAGIPTILYETYMYESASVTSDLVNKLISTVDSYNFGSSTNSSGTISLNSIIDAASRVKAYVDINGVLPNYVTIGTTQYSMSSFLYLLSKAIVNINKGLTSGISPITVASPSNPSGAKVAGTINKANYTDIALRVSNYIAANVQAPNYASSTLGNIQFQSLVYELSKVLNYLNANGVMPNTLTINTSNPSTLNGGSSSSGNDSSSGGNSSTNSSLAIYLKATKNCEVNNANIKSLASQLTAGLTTDLAKATAIFNYVRDKISYSFYYNTAKGAVGTLNAKSGNCVDQTHLLIALLRASGIASRYVNGEVTFTQSGRLGHVWAEVYIDGKWVIADTTSSSNSLGKVNNWNTNNPTIHGRYAEITF
;
A
#
# COMPACT_ATOMS: atom_id res chain seq x y z
N MET A 1 -21.26 37.59 43.54
CA MET A 1 -22.33 36.58 43.72
C MET A 1 -23.49 37.02 42.84
N ILE A 2 -23.74 36.34 41.71
CA ILE A 2 -24.66 35.19 41.53
C ILE A 2 -26.03 35.71 41.01
N ILE A 3 -26.25 35.71 39.69
CA ILE A 3 -27.08 34.74 38.88
C ILE A 3 -28.59 35.13 38.88
N ALA A 4 -29.36 35.07 37.79
CA ALA A 4 -29.10 35.11 36.33
C ALA A 4 -30.45 35.31 35.59
N LEU A 5 -30.41 35.82 34.35
CA LEU A 5 -31.51 35.73 33.36
C LEU A 5 -31.14 34.63 32.31
N LEU A 6 -31.92 34.21 31.30
CA LEU A 6 -33.15 34.74 30.70
C LEU A 6 -33.93 33.64 29.93
N SER A 7 -35.24 33.88 29.83
CA SER A 7 -36.34 33.40 28.95
C SER A 7 -36.02 33.27 27.42
N VAL A 8 -36.88 32.82 26.46
CA VAL A 8 -38.04 31.89 26.31
C VAL A 8 -38.69 32.07 24.89
N PHE A 9 -39.59 31.17 24.45
CA PHE A 9 -40.41 31.11 23.18
C PHE A 9 -39.62 30.97 21.83
N PHE A 10 -39.90 30.10 20.82
CA PHE A 10 -41.03 29.29 20.26
C PHE A 10 -41.53 29.84 18.91
N ILE A 11 -41.71 28.95 17.92
CA ILE A 11 -43.00 28.62 17.27
C ILE A 11 -42.74 27.56 16.19
N SER A 12 -43.53 26.49 16.22
CA SER A 12 -43.75 25.55 15.13
C SER A 12 -45.21 25.64 14.70
N LEU A 13 -45.52 25.36 13.43
CA LEU A 13 -46.89 25.23 12.97
C LEU A 13 -47.07 23.94 12.17
N SER A 14 -48.17 23.24 12.46
CA SER A 14 -48.57 21.97 11.88
C SER A 14 -50.08 21.97 11.64
N ALA A 15 -50.54 21.28 10.61
CA ALA A 15 -51.93 20.86 10.46
C ALA A 15 -51.97 19.44 9.84
N SER A 16 -52.40 18.46 10.63
CA SER A 16 -53.75 17.86 10.62
C SER A 16 -54.48 17.78 9.26
N PHE A 17 -55.29 16.78 8.89
CA PHE A 17 -56.06 15.71 9.58
C PHE A 17 -56.07 14.44 8.67
N ALA A 18 -56.63 13.26 8.96
CA ALA A 18 -57.39 12.67 10.09
C ALA A 18 -57.10 11.13 10.12
N ALA A 19 -57.96 10.30 10.74
CA ALA A 19 -58.01 8.84 10.63
C ALA A 19 -59.41 8.36 10.23
N ASP A 20 -59.53 7.19 9.59
CA ASP A 20 -60.72 6.34 9.74
C ASP A 20 -60.45 4.84 9.44
N THR A 21 -60.61 4.05 10.50
CA THR A 21 -61.35 2.79 10.70
C THR A 21 -61.29 1.53 9.79
N ASN A 22 -61.13 0.40 10.50
CA ASN A 22 -61.59 -0.99 10.28
C ASN A 22 -62.21 -1.43 8.94
N THR A 23 -61.72 -2.58 8.41
CA THR A 23 -62.44 -3.87 8.58
C THR A 23 -61.58 -5.09 8.21
N SER A 24 -61.98 -6.26 8.70
CA SER A 24 -61.36 -7.58 8.50
C SER A 24 -62.33 -8.51 7.73
N THR A 25 -61.91 -9.75 7.44
CA THR A 25 -62.66 -10.90 6.86
C THR A 25 -62.82 -10.92 5.33
N THR A 26 -62.82 -12.05 4.59
CA THR A 26 -62.46 -13.48 4.84
C THR A 26 -62.35 -14.25 3.50
N ASN A 27 -61.88 -15.52 3.55
CA ASN A 27 -62.09 -16.63 2.60
C ASN A 27 -61.29 -16.63 1.27
N GLU A 28 -60.47 -17.68 1.00
CA GLU A 28 -60.81 -18.99 0.37
C GLU A 28 -61.22 -18.86 -1.12
N GLY A 29 -60.76 -19.66 -2.09
CA GLY A 29 -59.81 -20.78 -2.08
C GLY A 29 -59.75 -21.44 -3.49
N ASN A 30 -58.87 -22.43 -3.66
CA ASN A 30 -58.80 -23.41 -4.78
C ASN A 30 -58.48 -22.97 -6.24
N ASP A 31 -57.23 -23.27 -6.61
CA ASP A 31 -56.82 -24.42 -7.47
C ASP A 31 -56.82 -24.41 -9.03
N GLN A 32 -55.80 -25.13 -9.55
CA GLN A 32 -55.63 -25.74 -10.89
C GLN A 32 -55.24 -24.88 -12.13
N ASN A 33 -53.98 -25.08 -12.56
CA ASN A 33 -53.53 -25.42 -13.92
C ASN A 33 -54.14 -24.71 -15.16
N ASN A 34 -53.31 -23.94 -15.92
CA ASN A 34 -52.57 -24.52 -17.06
C ASN A 34 -51.55 -23.58 -17.74
N ILE A 35 -50.64 -24.20 -18.50
CA ILE A 35 -49.72 -23.56 -19.46
C ILE A 35 -50.42 -23.43 -20.82
N ILE A 36 -50.40 -22.26 -21.47
CA ILE A 36 -50.59 -22.14 -22.95
C ILE A 36 -49.59 -21.15 -23.55
N THR A 37 -49.11 -21.48 -24.76
CA THR A 37 -48.12 -20.77 -25.60
C THR A 37 -48.74 -20.53 -27.00
N TYR A 38 -48.02 -19.85 -27.92
CA TYR A 38 -48.32 -19.55 -29.36
C TYR A 38 -48.84 -18.11 -29.63
N TYR A 39 -48.22 -17.30 -30.52
CA TYR A 39 -48.13 -17.35 -32.00
C TYR A 39 -49.51 -17.10 -32.67
N ASP A 40 -49.69 -16.41 -33.80
CA ASP A 40 -48.74 -16.11 -34.90
C ASP A 40 -49.13 -14.88 -35.79
N ASN A 41 -48.23 -14.53 -36.72
CA ASN A 41 -48.33 -13.79 -38.01
C ASN A 41 -49.59 -13.00 -38.48
N ILE A 42 -49.35 -11.95 -39.28
CA ILE A 42 -50.23 -11.54 -40.40
C ILE A 42 -49.41 -11.52 -41.72
N ASN A 43 -50.04 -12.06 -42.76
CA ASN A 43 -49.54 -12.30 -44.13
C ASN A 43 -49.86 -11.15 -45.10
N THR A 44 -49.07 -10.98 -46.17
CA THR A 44 -49.60 -10.78 -47.54
C THR A 44 -48.60 -11.21 -48.64
N ASN A 45 -48.85 -12.39 -49.24
CA ASN A 45 -49.02 -12.66 -50.69
C ASN A 45 -48.01 -12.09 -51.74
N VAL A 46 -47.61 -12.79 -52.83
CA VAL A 46 -47.89 -14.17 -53.31
C VAL A 46 -46.92 -14.57 -54.45
N ASN A 47 -46.75 -15.89 -54.65
CA ASN A 47 -46.29 -16.65 -55.83
C ASN A 47 -44.81 -16.83 -56.28
N SER A 48 -44.55 -18.13 -56.51
CA SER A 48 -43.84 -18.82 -57.62
C SER A 48 -42.31 -18.99 -57.60
N THR A 49 -41.91 -20.27 -57.40
CA THR A 49 -40.99 -21.10 -58.23
C THR A 49 -39.59 -20.56 -58.59
N ASP A 50 -38.51 -21.33 -58.60
CA ASP A 50 -38.26 -22.75 -58.24
C ASP A 50 -36.74 -22.96 -58.08
N GLU A 51 -36.35 -24.17 -57.63
CA GLU A 51 -35.08 -24.89 -57.90
C GLU A 51 -33.72 -24.13 -57.97
N ASN A 52 -32.75 -24.39 -57.09
CA ASN A 52 -31.89 -25.60 -56.96
C ASN A 52 -30.57 -25.50 -57.78
N THR A 53 -29.47 -25.95 -57.17
CA THR A 53 -28.12 -26.08 -57.78
C THR A 53 -27.43 -24.74 -58.18
N ASN A 54 -26.11 -24.61 -58.43
CA ASN A 54 -24.99 -25.53 -58.25
C ASN A 54 -23.62 -24.78 -58.17
N VAL A 55 -22.69 -25.33 -57.37
CA VAL A 55 -21.30 -25.65 -57.76
C VAL A 55 -20.31 -24.58 -58.30
N LYS A 56 -19.13 -24.53 -57.62
CA LYS A 56 -17.76 -24.21 -58.13
C LYS A 56 -17.50 -22.80 -58.70
N SER A 57 -16.26 -22.37 -58.94
CA SER A 57 -14.94 -22.60 -58.30
C SER A 57 -13.90 -21.74 -59.04
N ASN A 58 -12.88 -21.22 -58.34
CA ASN A 58 -11.59 -20.83 -58.96
C ASN A 58 -11.69 -19.73 -60.06
N THR A 59 -10.65 -19.08 -60.59
CA THR A 59 -9.21 -19.04 -60.29
C THR A 59 -8.66 -17.67 -60.73
N ASP A 60 -7.49 -17.32 -60.19
CA ASP A 60 -6.42 -16.56 -60.85
C ASP A 60 -6.59 -15.13 -61.45
N SER A 61 -5.94 -14.20 -60.75
CA SER A 61 -4.68 -13.55 -61.20
C SER A 61 -4.66 -12.70 -62.50
N LYS A 62 -4.57 -11.37 -62.31
CA LYS A 62 -3.90 -10.31 -63.14
C LYS A 62 -4.26 -8.93 -62.53
N SER A 63 -3.52 -7.83 -62.68
CA SER A 63 -2.09 -7.55 -62.99
C SER A 63 -1.84 -6.03 -62.74
N ASN A 64 -0.59 -5.60 -62.61
CA ASN A 64 -0.20 -4.20 -62.29
C ASN A 64 -0.62 -3.16 -63.35
N ASN A 65 -0.81 -1.89 -62.90
CA ASN A 65 -0.46 -0.59 -63.53
C ASN A 65 -1.26 0.56 -62.84
N THR A 66 -0.91 1.86 -62.80
CA THR A 66 0.22 2.70 -63.28
C THR A 66 0.15 4.04 -62.49
N ILE A 67 1.20 4.47 -61.76
CA ILE A 67 2.23 5.50 -62.09
C ILE A 67 1.74 6.97 -62.27
N ASN A 68 2.31 7.88 -61.45
CA ASN A 68 2.81 9.27 -61.71
C ASN A 68 2.63 10.19 -60.46
N ASN A 69 3.66 10.81 -59.83
CA ASN A 69 4.69 11.78 -60.27
C ASN A 69 4.21 13.27 -60.20
N ILE A 70 4.99 14.31 -59.86
CA ILE A 70 6.40 14.44 -59.42
C ILE A 70 6.65 15.74 -58.59
N SER A 71 7.89 15.96 -58.11
CA SER A 71 8.50 17.22 -57.59
C SER A 71 8.28 17.58 -56.10
N ASN A 72 9.11 18.37 -55.37
CA ASN A 72 10.54 18.80 -55.47
C ASN A 72 10.94 19.46 -54.11
N SER A 73 12.19 19.75 -53.70
CA SER A 73 13.57 19.34 -54.07
C SER A 73 14.53 19.71 -52.90
N ASN A 74 15.82 19.31 -52.99
CA ASN A 74 17.02 19.74 -52.24
C ASN A 74 17.25 19.05 -50.87
N THR A 75 18.08 18.00 -50.74
CA THR A 75 19.58 17.87 -50.92
C THR A 75 20.32 18.48 -49.71
N ILE A 76 21.18 17.75 -48.96
CA ILE A 76 22.54 17.29 -49.33
C ILE A 76 22.93 15.90 -48.72
N ASN A 77 23.77 15.19 -49.48
CA ASN A 77 24.42 13.89 -49.24
C ASN A 77 25.23 13.70 -47.94
N SER A 78 25.37 12.44 -47.49
CA SER A 78 26.64 11.68 -47.63
C SER A 78 26.47 10.17 -47.37
N ASN A 79 27.21 9.36 -48.12
CA ASN A 79 27.01 7.92 -48.27
C ASN A 79 27.73 7.09 -47.19
N ASN A 80 27.19 5.90 -46.88
CA ASN A 80 27.93 4.66 -47.20
C ASN A 80 27.05 3.39 -47.19
N THR A 81 26.92 2.82 -48.38
CA THR A 81 26.90 1.40 -48.75
C THR A 81 26.27 0.36 -47.80
N ILE A 82 25.13 -0.18 -48.23
CA ILE A 82 24.59 -1.48 -47.82
C ILE A 82 25.33 -2.59 -48.57
N ASN A 83 25.55 -3.76 -47.95
CA ASN A 83 25.52 -5.02 -48.68
C ASN A 83 24.61 -6.02 -47.96
N ASN A 84 23.64 -6.57 -48.73
CA ASN A 84 22.64 -7.53 -48.27
C ASN A 84 23.22 -8.94 -48.14
N VAL A 85 22.73 -9.71 -47.17
CA VAL A 85 22.19 -11.05 -47.46
C VAL A 85 20.85 -11.19 -46.73
N ASN A 86 19.86 -11.76 -47.41
CA ASN A 86 18.47 -11.82 -46.98
C ASN A 86 17.97 -13.27 -47.05
N THR A 87 17.48 -13.84 -45.95
CA THR A 87 16.75 -15.13 -45.96
C THR A 87 15.59 -15.11 -44.98
N ASN A 88 14.40 -15.47 -45.48
CA ASN A 88 13.11 -15.53 -44.77
C ASN A 88 13.17 -16.47 -43.54
N SER A 89 12.66 -16.15 -42.34
CA SER A 89 11.32 -15.66 -41.95
C SER A 89 10.26 -16.77 -41.83
N ALA A 90 9.95 -17.15 -40.59
CA ALA A 90 8.71 -17.82 -40.18
C ALA A 90 8.12 -17.01 -39.00
N ASN A 91 6.83 -16.67 -39.08
CA ASN A 91 6.31 -15.46 -38.44
C ASN A 91 5.06 -15.76 -37.58
N THR A 92 5.20 -15.70 -36.24
CA THR A 92 4.08 -15.87 -35.31
C THR A 92 3.89 -14.61 -34.46
N LYS A 93 3.08 -13.66 -34.96
CA LYS A 93 2.82 -12.38 -34.29
C LYS A 93 1.93 -12.53 -33.06
N THR A 94 2.53 -12.57 -31.86
CA THR A 94 1.85 -12.21 -30.61
C THR A 94 2.20 -10.77 -30.22
N ASN A 95 1.25 -9.85 -30.42
CA ASN A 95 1.41 -8.43 -30.04
C ASN A 95 1.31 -8.23 -28.51
N THR A 96 2.38 -8.59 -27.79
CA THR A 96 2.49 -8.31 -26.36
C THR A 96 2.96 -6.86 -26.15
N THR A 97 2.04 -5.95 -25.85
CA THR A 97 2.40 -4.55 -25.53
C THR A 97 3.20 -4.48 -24.23
N VAL A 98 4.51 -4.25 -24.36
CA VAL A 98 5.46 -4.10 -23.26
C VAL A 98 5.11 -2.87 -22.41
N LYS A 99 5.15 -2.99 -21.08
CA LYS A 99 5.10 -1.84 -20.16
C LYS A 99 6.48 -1.20 -20.04
N ALA A 100 6.55 0.11 -20.16
CA ALA A 100 7.76 0.84 -19.78
C ALA A 100 7.93 0.87 -18.25
N ALA A 101 9.17 0.80 -17.77
CA ALA A 101 9.48 0.96 -16.35
C ALA A 101 9.16 2.39 -15.89
N GLY A 102 8.37 2.53 -14.82
CA GLY A 102 8.03 3.82 -14.21
C GLY A 102 6.61 4.36 -14.43
N GLU A 103 5.75 3.69 -15.21
CA GLU A 103 4.35 4.12 -15.33
C GLU A 103 3.51 3.78 -14.07
N LEU A 104 2.63 4.70 -13.64
CA LEU A 104 1.74 4.51 -12.50
C LEU A 104 0.80 3.32 -12.72
N THR A 105 0.74 2.40 -11.77
CA THR A 105 -0.12 1.19 -11.88
C THR A 105 -1.52 1.39 -11.29
N LYS A 106 -1.65 2.29 -10.30
CA LYS A 106 -2.90 2.60 -9.60
C LYS A 106 -2.98 4.10 -9.26
N LEU A 107 -4.20 4.59 -9.06
CA LEU A 107 -4.51 5.92 -8.54
C LEU A 107 -5.49 5.82 -7.37
N SER A 108 -5.32 6.64 -6.34
CA SER A 108 -6.36 6.82 -5.33
C SER A 108 -7.62 7.40 -5.98
N GLN A 109 -8.79 7.03 -5.44
CA GLN A 109 -10.05 7.64 -5.88
C GLN A 109 -10.03 9.15 -5.66
N SER A 110 -9.39 9.64 -4.59
CA SER A 110 -9.23 11.07 -4.30
C SER A 110 -8.53 11.84 -5.45
N GLN A 111 -7.43 11.30 -5.98
CA GLN A 111 -6.74 11.91 -7.13
C GLN A 111 -7.67 12.06 -8.36
N ILE A 112 -8.48 11.04 -8.66
CA ILE A 112 -9.43 11.06 -9.78
C ILE A 112 -10.56 12.06 -9.52
N LEU A 113 -11.06 12.13 -8.28
CA LEU A 113 -12.11 13.07 -7.87
C LEU A 113 -11.65 14.54 -7.95
N GLN A 114 -10.43 14.88 -7.51
CA GLN A 114 -9.97 16.28 -7.57
C GLN A 114 -9.87 16.78 -9.01
N VAL A 115 -9.41 15.94 -9.94
CA VAL A 115 -9.30 16.28 -11.38
C VAL A 115 -10.67 16.60 -11.99
N SER A 116 -11.75 16.00 -11.49
CA SER A 116 -13.11 16.29 -11.97
C SER A 116 -13.55 17.74 -11.74
N LYS A 117 -12.99 18.43 -10.73
CA LYS A 117 -13.18 19.88 -10.50
C LYS A 117 -12.57 20.71 -11.61
N THR A 118 -11.33 20.40 -11.98
CA THR A 118 -10.62 21.06 -13.09
C THR A 118 -11.35 20.84 -14.42
N ILE A 119 -11.84 19.62 -14.68
CA ILE A 119 -12.61 19.31 -15.88
C ILE A 119 -13.97 19.99 -15.89
N ASN A 120 -14.67 20.07 -14.75
CA ASN A 120 -15.94 20.78 -14.64
C ASN A 120 -15.77 22.26 -15.04
N ASN A 121 -14.73 22.92 -14.51
CA ASN A 121 -14.41 24.30 -14.87
C ASN A 121 -13.99 24.45 -16.34
N TYR A 122 -13.25 23.49 -16.90
CA TYR A 122 -12.86 23.50 -18.32
C TYR A 122 -14.07 23.39 -19.25
N ILE A 123 -14.99 22.45 -18.97
CA ILE A 123 -16.20 22.26 -19.78
C ILE A 123 -17.11 23.49 -19.68
N SER A 124 -17.33 24.04 -18.49
CA SER A 124 -18.12 25.26 -18.31
C SER A 124 -17.53 26.46 -19.05
N LYS A 125 -16.19 26.58 -19.13
CA LYS A 125 -15.52 27.70 -19.80
C LYS A 125 -15.44 27.57 -21.32
N TYR A 126 -15.16 26.37 -21.83
CA TYR A 126 -14.84 26.17 -23.26
C TYR A 126 -15.89 25.36 -24.04
N ASN A 127 -16.93 24.87 -23.36
CA ASN A 127 -17.98 24.00 -23.89
C ASN A 127 -17.45 22.86 -24.79
N LYS A 128 -16.33 22.26 -24.36
CA LYS A 128 -15.64 21.11 -24.96
C LYS A 128 -14.79 20.39 -23.92
N LEU A 129 -14.39 19.15 -24.22
CA LEU A 129 -13.41 18.41 -23.42
C LEU A 129 -11.98 18.83 -23.76
N PRO A 130 -11.01 18.75 -22.81
CA PRO A 130 -9.59 18.91 -23.14
C PRO A 130 -9.05 17.67 -23.85
N ASN A 131 -7.91 17.80 -24.53
CA ASN A 131 -7.26 16.68 -25.21
C ASN A 131 -6.72 15.61 -24.25
N TYR A 132 -6.23 16.03 -23.08
CA TYR A 132 -5.73 15.17 -22.00
C TYR A 132 -5.98 15.85 -20.64
N ILE A 133 -5.81 15.07 -19.57
CA ILE A 133 -5.68 15.56 -18.19
C ILE A 133 -4.33 15.18 -17.61
N THR A 134 -3.93 15.82 -16.52
CA THR A 134 -2.75 15.45 -15.74
C THR A 134 -3.19 14.95 -14.36
N ILE A 135 -2.73 13.77 -13.95
CA ILE A 135 -2.88 13.26 -12.58
C ILE A 135 -1.51 12.81 -12.09
N SER A 136 -1.01 13.37 -10.99
CA SER A 136 0.33 13.10 -10.47
C SER A 136 1.41 13.22 -11.56
N ASP A 137 1.39 14.34 -12.28
CA ASP A 137 2.26 14.71 -13.40
C ASP A 137 2.26 13.77 -14.63
N VAL A 138 1.52 12.65 -14.58
CA VAL A 138 1.26 11.78 -15.72
C VAL A 138 0.07 12.30 -16.54
N LYS A 139 0.24 12.38 -17.86
CA LYS A 139 -0.86 12.71 -18.79
C LYS A 139 -1.72 11.48 -19.07
N PHE A 140 -3.04 11.67 -19.08
CA PHE A 140 -4.02 10.66 -19.46
C PHE A 140 -4.93 11.16 -20.57
N SER A 141 -5.15 10.33 -21.59
CA SER A 141 -6.09 10.61 -22.67
C SER A 141 -7.53 10.66 -22.15
N MET A 142 -8.46 11.28 -22.89
CA MET A 142 -9.88 11.22 -22.52
C MET A 142 -10.48 9.80 -22.53
N PRO A 143 -10.05 8.87 -23.41
CA PRO A 143 -10.39 7.44 -23.29
C PRO A 143 -9.84 6.77 -22.01
N GLU A 144 -8.66 7.15 -21.54
CA GLU A 144 -8.12 6.71 -20.24
C GLU A 144 -8.93 7.32 -19.08
N TYR A 145 -9.33 8.59 -19.18
CA TYR A 145 -10.08 9.27 -18.14
C TYR A 145 -11.52 8.75 -17.96
N ILE A 146 -12.26 8.45 -19.04
CA ILE A 146 -13.60 7.89 -18.91
C ILE A 146 -13.60 6.52 -18.22
N TYR A 147 -12.52 5.74 -18.41
CA TYR A 147 -12.30 4.48 -17.69
C TYR A 147 -12.06 4.71 -16.19
N LEU A 148 -11.20 5.67 -15.84
CA LEU A 148 -10.94 6.05 -14.44
C LEU A 148 -12.20 6.57 -13.72
N LEU A 149 -13.00 7.40 -14.39
CA LEU A 149 -14.30 7.87 -13.90
C LEU A 149 -15.29 6.71 -13.69
N GLY A 150 -15.43 5.83 -14.68
CA GLY A 150 -16.32 4.67 -14.61
C GLY A 150 -15.94 3.71 -13.48
N MET A 151 -14.64 3.43 -13.31
CA MET A 151 -14.11 2.63 -12.21
C MET A 151 -14.32 3.29 -10.84
N THR A 152 -14.13 4.61 -10.74
CA THR A 152 -14.34 5.35 -9.48
C THR A 152 -15.80 5.33 -9.06
N ILE A 153 -16.74 5.56 -9.99
CA ILE A 153 -18.18 5.49 -9.71
C ILE A 153 -18.60 4.07 -9.37
N TYR A 154 -18.06 3.06 -10.06
CA TYR A 154 -18.27 1.65 -9.73
C TYR A 154 -17.76 1.32 -8.30
N TYR A 155 -16.57 1.77 -7.91
CA TYR A 155 -16.04 1.54 -6.56
C TYR A 155 -16.87 2.25 -5.49
N LYS A 156 -17.20 3.53 -5.68
CA LYS A 156 -18.01 4.30 -4.72
C LYS A 156 -19.42 3.74 -4.53
N TYR A 157 -20.07 3.31 -5.60
CA TYR A 157 -21.39 2.69 -5.52
C TYR A 157 -21.34 1.39 -4.69
N ASN A 158 -20.28 0.60 -4.88
CA ASN A 158 -20.05 -0.65 -4.13
C ASN A 158 -19.24 -0.45 -2.83
N LYS A 159 -19.18 0.78 -2.29
CA LYS A 159 -18.46 1.14 -1.03
C LYS A 159 -17.00 0.69 -0.95
N LYS A 160 -16.30 0.50 -2.09
CA LYS A 160 -14.89 0.09 -2.13
C LYS A 160 -13.98 1.30 -1.91
N THR A 161 -13.05 1.22 -0.97
CA THR A 161 -12.04 2.26 -0.66
C THR A 161 -10.75 2.12 -1.47
N THR A 162 -10.54 0.95 -2.09
CA THR A 162 -9.32 0.59 -2.85
C THR A 162 -8.96 1.58 -3.97
N GLN A 163 -7.66 1.71 -4.24
CA GLN A 163 -7.14 2.46 -5.40
C GLN A 163 -7.62 1.85 -6.73
N VAL A 164 -7.91 2.71 -7.71
CA VAL A 164 -8.32 2.34 -9.08
C VAL A 164 -7.08 1.96 -9.88
N SER A 165 -7.06 0.74 -10.45
CA SER A 165 -5.98 0.32 -11.35
C SER A 165 -6.07 1.04 -12.68
N ILE A 166 -4.94 1.58 -13.16
CA ILE A 166 -4.86 2.29 -14.42
C ILE A 166 -4.91 1.29 -15.59
N LYS A 167 -5.57 1.69 -16.68
CA LYS A 167 -5.48 1.02 -17.99
C LYS A 167 -5.03 2.05 -19.02
N TYR A 168 -3.78 1.94 -19.46
CA TYR A 168 -3.18 2.81 -20.47
C TYR A 168 -3.55 2.39 -21.90
N ASN A 169 -3.28 3.29 -22.86
CA ASN A 169 -3.36 3.03 -24.30
C ASN A 169 -4.77 2.60 -24.76
N ILE A 170 -5.80 3.21 -24.16
CA ILE A 170 -7.20 3.02 -24.58
C ILE A 170 -7.44 3.86 -25.84
N LYS A 171 -7.86 3.22 -26.92
CA LYS A 171 -8.10 3.88 -28.22
C LYS A 171 -9.30 4.83 -28.16
N ASN A 172 -9.23 5.91 -28.94
CA ASN A 172 -10.35 6.82 -29.19
C ASN A 172 -11.55 6.11 -29.84
N PRO A 173 -12.79 6.60 -29.66
CA PRO A 173 -13.94 6.13 -30.44
C PRO A 173 -13.71 6.42 -31.94
N SER A 174 -14.28 5.60 -32.84
CA SER A 174 -14.13 5.84 -34.29
C SER A 174 -15.05 6.95 -34.78
N SER A 175 -16.29 6.94 -34.32
CA SER A 175 -17.36 7.80 -34.84
C SER A 175 -18.39 8.02 -33.73
N PRO A 176 -18.09 8.87 -32.73
CA PRO A 176 -19.01 9.12 -31.62
C PRO A 176 -20.21 9.95 -32.10
N THR A 177 -21.39 9.34 -32.06
CA THR A 177 -22.66 9.94 -32.50
C THR A 177 -23.76 9.62 -31.48
N GLY A 178 -24.68 10.56 -31.27
CA GLY A 178 -25.73 10.42 -30.25
C GLY A 178 -27.01 11.17 -30.56
N ALA A 179 -27.92 11.15 -29.61
CA ALA A 179 -29.16 11.91 -29.59
C ALA A 179 -29.00 13.23 -28.80
N THR A 180 -29.99 14.11 -28.88
CA THR A 180 -30.16 15.20 -27.90
C THR A 180 -30.61 14.61 -26.58
N ILE A 181 -29.91 14.96 -25.49
CA ILE A 181 -30.11 14.38 -24.15
C ILE A 181 -30.70 15.45 -23.23
N LYS A 182 -31.93 15.25 -22.76
CA LYS A 182 -32.59 16.13 -21.77
C LYS A 182 -33.27 15.27 -20.70
N GLY A 183 -32.95 15.50 -19.42
CA GLY A 183 -33.56 14.80 -18.29
C GLY A 183 -32.55 14.27 -17.27
N SER A 184 -33.03 13.44 -16.34
CA SER A 184 -32.24 13.00 -15.17
C SER A 184 -32.13 11.48 -15.03
N LEU A 185 -30.95 11.02 -14.64
CA LEU A 185 -30.64 9.61 -14.37
C LEU A 185 -30.49 9.37 -12.86
N THR A 186 -31.04 8.29 -12.34
CA THR A 186 -30.88 7.91 -10.92
C THR A 186 -29.50 7.30 -10.65
N LYS A 187 -29.11 7.23 -9.36
CA LYS A 187 -27.89 6.56 -8.87
C LYS A 187 -27.70 5.15 -9.42
N ALA A 188 -28.75 4.35 -9.48
CA ALA A 188 -28.70 3.00 -10.07
C ALA A 188 -28.49 3.04 -11.60
N GLN A 189 -29.16 3.96 -12.30
CA GLN A 189 -29.08 4.09 -13.76
C GLN A 189 -27.67 4.50 -14.21
N TYR A 190 -27.12 5.59 -13.66
CA TYR A 190 -25.77 6.02 -14.06
C TYR A 190 -24.67 5.06 -13.60
N TYR A 191 -24.88 4.31 -12.51
CA TYR A 191 -24.00 3.22 -12.09
C TYR A 191 -23.92 2.09 -13.14
N VAL A 192 -25.07 1.65 -13.66
CA VAL A 192 -25.13 0.65 -14.74
C VAL A 192 -24.39 1.17 -15.98
N TYR A 193 -24.57 2.45 -16.34
CA TYR A 193 -23.86 3.03 -17.49
C TYR A 193 -22.34 3.13 -17.26
N ALA A 194 -21.88 3.54 -16.07
CA ALA A 194 -20.47 3.54 -15.70
C ALA A 194 -19.86 2.12 -15.78
N LYS A 195 -20.56 1.11 -15.25
CA LYS A 195 -20.18 -0.31 -15.33
C LYS A 195 -20.11 -0.80 -16.78
N ASN A 196 -21.05 -0.42 -17.63
CA ASN A 196 -21.09 -0.80 -19.04
C ASN A 196 -19.95 -0.15 -19.85
N ILE A 197 -19.60 1.12 -19.59
CA ILE A 197 -18.43 1.79 -20.18
C ILE A 197 -17.14 1.03 -19.82
N VAL A 198 -16.95 0.70 -18.54
CA VAL A 198 -15.79 -0.08 -18.07
C VAL A 198 -15.74 -1.46 -18.73
N LYS A 199 -16.88 -2.17 -18.83
CA LYS A 199 -16.97 -3.48 -19.50
C LYS A 199 -16.58 -3.38 -20.99
N TYR A 200 -17.08 -2.36 -21.69
CA TYR A 200 -16.75 -2.11 -23.10
C TYR A 200 -15.26 -1.83 -23.30
N ILE A 201 -14.67 -0.93 -22.49
CA ILE A 201 -13.25 -0.57 -22.58
C ILE A 201 -12.34 -1.75 -22.24
N LYS A 202 -12.72 -2.59 -21.28
CA LYS A 202 -11.98 -3.84 -20.98
C LYS A 202 -12.03 -4.82 -22.15
N LYS A 203 -13.18 -4.99 -22.82
CA LYS A 203 -13.35 -5.92 -23.95
C LYS A 203 -12.64 -5.45 -25.23
N TYR A 204 -12.76 -4.18 -25.59
CA TYR A 204 -12.34 -3.66 -26.90
C TYR A 204 -11.08 -2.78 -26.88
N ASN A 205 -10.49 -2.53 -25.69
CA ASN A 205 -9.39 -1.59 -25.48
C ASN A 205 -9.60 -0.19 -26.12
N LYS A 206 -10.87 0.24 -26.15
CA LYS A 206 -11.34 1.40 -26.90
C LYS A 206 -12.53 2.03 -26.19
N ALA A 207 -12.62 3.36 -26.18
CA ALA A 207 -13.79 4.05 -25.66
C ALA A 207 -15.03 3.83 -26.57
N PRO A 208 -16.25 3.68 -26.01
CA PRO A 208 -17.45 3.49 -26.80
C PRO A 208 -17.82 4.77 -27.58
N ASN A 209 -18.33 4.63 -28.81
CA ASN A 209 -18.88 5.74 -29.59
C ASN A 209 -20.06 6.41 -28.86
N TYR A 210 -20.91 5.61 -28.21
CA TYR A 210 -22.06 6.04 -27.41
C TYR A 210 -22.42 5.01 -26.33
N VAL A 211 -23.30 5.41 -25.42
CA VAL A 211 -23.91 4.56 -24.39
C VAL A 211 -25.43 4.65 -24.53
N ASN A 212 -26.10 3.51 -24.66
CA ASN A 212 -27.56 3.44 -24.65
C ASN A 212 -28.06 3.71 -23.22
N THR A 213 -28.93 4.72 -23.06
CA THR A 213 -29.55 5.09 -21.78
C THR A 213 -31.04 5.34 -21.95
N LYS A 214 -31.79 5.47 -20.86
CA LYS A 214 -33.21 5.88 -20.91
C LYS A 214 -33.44 7.30 -21.48
N LEU A 215 -32.39 8.12 -21.57
CA LEU A 215 -32.42 9.45 -22.19
C LEU A 215 -31.97 9.41 -23.66
N GLY A 216 -31.86 8.22 -24.26
CA GLY A 216 -31.35 8.01 -25.61
C GLY A 216 -29.86 7.64 -25.66
N LYS A 217 -29.30 7.68 -26.89
CA LYS A 217 -27.89 7.40 -27.19
C LYS A 217 -27.01 8.55 -26.72
N ILE A 218 -26.41 8.43 -25.54
CA ILE A 218 -25.45 9.41 -25.02
C ILE A 218 -24.10 9.18 -25.70
N GLN A 219 -23.67 10.09 -26.59
CA GLN A 219 -22.36 9.96 -27.24
C GLN A 219 -21.18 10.18 -26.28
N TYR A 220 -20.02 9.67 -26.68
CA TYR A 220 -18.76 9.67 -25.94
C TYR A 220 -18.48 10.93 -25.10
N GLN A 221 -18.52 12.13 -25.68
CA GLN A 221 -18.19 13.37 -24.95
C GLN A 221 -19.24 13.72 -23.89
N THR A 222 -20.52 13.55 -24.19
CA THR A 222 -21.61 13.71 -23.22
C THR A 222 -21.53 12.64 -22.12
N ALA A 223 -21.05 11.43 -22.42
CA ALA A 223 -20.82 10.39 -21.42
C ALA A 223 -19.68 10.74 -20.45
N ILE A 224 -18.58 11.33 -20.94
CA ILE A 224 -17.52 11.88 -20.07
C ILE A 224 -18.08 12.99 -19.19
N PHE A 225 -18.81 13.95 -19.77
CA PHE A 225 -19.41 15.05 -19.02
C PHE A 225 -20.35 14.56 -17.91
N MET A 226 -21.20 13.56 -18.20
CA MET A 226 -22.08 12.91 -17.22
C MET A 226 -21.29 12.29 -16.07
N LEU A 227 -20.30 11.44 -16.36
CA LEU A 227 -19.50 10.79 -15.31
C LEU A 227 -18.64 11.81 -14.55
N ASN A 228 -18.14 12.85 -15.21
CA ASN A 228 -17.40 13.93 -14.57
C ASN A 228 -18.29 14.71 -13.60
N LYS A 229 -19.56 15.00 -13.96
CA LYS A 229 -20.51 15.69 -13.08
C LYS A 229 -20.82 14.89 -11.82
N ILE A 230 -20.90 13.55 -11.93
CA ILE A 230 -21.05 12.65 -10.78
C ILE A 230 -19.79 12.64 -9.90
N ALA A 231 -18.60 12.53 -10.52
CA ALA A 231 -17.33 12.59 -9.81
C ALA A 231 -17.11 13.94 -9.11
N TYR A 232 -17.49 15.05 -9.76
CA TYR A 232 -17.42 16.40 -9.22
C TYR A 232 -18.29 16.56 -7.98
N TYR A 233 -19.56 16.12 -8.05
CA TYR A 233 -20.44 16.08 -6.88
C TYR A 233 -19.80 15.28 -5.73
N SER A 234 -19.23 14.12 -6.04
CA SER A 234 -18.55 13.29 -5.04
C SER A 234 -17.29 13.94 -4.46
N ALA A 235 -16.61 14.77 -5.24
CA ALA A 235 -15.44 15.55 -4.82
C ALA A 235 -15.79 16.79 -3.98
N THR A 236 -17.06 17.16 -3.90
CA THR A 236 -17.58 18.30 -3.09
C THR A 236 -18.50 17.86 -1.94
N HIS A 237 -19.03 16.64 -1.96
CA HIS A 237 -19.95 16.09 -0.93
C HIS A 237 -19.33 14.88 -0.21
N SER A 238 -18.16 15.09 0.41
CA SER A 238 -17.47 14.12 1.28
C SER A 238 -17.31 12.69 0.72
N GLY A 239 -17.18 12.55 -0.61
CA GLY A 239 -17.03 11.26 -1.27
C GLY A 239 -18.35 10.51 -1.56
N SER A 240 -19.51 11.05 -1.21
CA SER A 240 -20.83 10.48 -1.51
C SER A 240 -21.15 10.51 -3.00
N LEU A 241 -22.03 9.63 -3.46
CA LEU A 241 -22.58 9.67 -4.83
C LEU A 241 -23.95 10.37 -4.85
N ALA A 242 -24.17 11.23 -5.84
CA ALA A 242 -25.44 11.96 -6.02
C ALA A 242 -26.64 11.00 -6.16
N SER A 243 -27.80 11.35 -5.62
CA SER A 243 -29.04 10.58 -5.79
C SER A 243 -29.47 10.53 -7.27
N THR A 244 -29.27 11.62 -8.01
CA THR A 244 -29.54 11.75 -9.44
C THR A 244 -28.44 12.57 -10.15
N VAL A 245 -28.40 12.52 -11.48
CA VAL A 245 -27.64 13.46 -12.31
C VAL A 245 -28.51 13.96 -13.47
N SER A 246 -28.64 15.28 -13.57
CA SER A 246 -29.42 15.95 -14.63
C SER A 246 -28.52 16.36 -15.80
N LEU A 247 -28.98 16.11 -17.03
CA LEU A 247 -28.31 16.42 -18.28
C LEU A 247 -29.23 17.25 -19.19
N SER A 248 -28.65 18.22 -19.90
CA SER A 248 -29.29 18.97 -20.98
C SER A 248 -28.21 19.31 -22.02
N VAL A 249 -28.08 18.47 -23.04
CA VAL A 249 -27.02 18.56 -24.06
C VAL A 249 -27.61 18.19 -25.43
N SER A 250 -27.69 19.17 -26.34
CA SER A 250 -28.08 18.94 -27.74
C SER A 250 -27.08 18.06 -28.49
N LYS A 251 -27.56 17.26 -29.45
CA LYS A 251 -26.71 16.58 -30.45
C LYS A 251 -25.77 17.56 -31.16
N SER A 252 -26.21 18.79 -31.40
CA SER A 252 -25.44 19.84 -32.07
C SER A 252 -24.53 20.69 -31.16
N ASN A 253 -24.52 20.43 -29.84
CA ASN A 253 -23.71 21.17 -28.87
C ASN A 253 -22.20 21.07 -29.20
N THR A 254 -21.41 22.13 -28.98
CA THR A 254 -19.97 22.15 -29.28
C THR A 254 -19.17 21.09 -28.51
N LEU A 255 -19.66 20.65 -27.35
CA LEU A 255 -19.10 19.53 -26.59
C LEU A 255 -19.09 18.24 -27.41
N ASN A 256 -20.14 18.02 -28.20
CA ASN A 256 -20.34 16.85 -29.04
C ASN A 256 -19.64 16.96 -30.41
N LYS A 257 -19.37 18.19 -30.89
CA LYS A 257 -18.61 18.45 -32.12
C LYS A 257 -17.10 18.26 -31.96
N ASN A 258 -16.55 18.49 -30.77
CA ASN A 258 -15.10 18.39 -30.52
C ASN A 258 -14.72 17.00 -30.02
N LEU A 259 -13.89 16.25 -30.75
CA LEU A 259 -13.32 14.98 -30.28
C LEU A 259 -11.89 15.21 -29.75
N PRO A 260 -11.62 14.97 -28.45
CA PRO A 260 -10.27 15.01 -27.88
C PRO A 260 -9.26 14.16 -28.66
N LYS A 261 -8.11 14.74 -29.01
CA LYS A 261 -7.00 14.03 -29.66
C LYS A 261 -5.75 14.13 -28.79
N TYR A 262 -5.27 13.00 -28.30
CA TYR A 262 -4.01 12.85 -27.59
C TYR A 262 -3.50 11.41 -27.77
N GLU A 263 -2.35 11.27 -28.42
CA GLU A 263 -1.62 10.02 -28.55
C GLU A 263 -0.47 9.98 -27.53
N ARG A 264 -0.28 8.84 -26.86
CA ARG A 264 0.83 8.62 -25.93
C ARG A 264 2.07 8.29 -26.77
N THR A 265 3.04 9.19 -26.82
CA THR A 265 4.33 8.95 -27.49
C THR A 265 5.06 7.79 -26.82
N GLN A 266 5.11 6.64 -27.49
CA GLN A 266 5.96 5.52 -27.07
C GLN A 266 7.41 5.83 -27.46
N THR A 267 8.17 6.42 -26.54
CA THR A 267 9.63 6.50 -26.67
C THR A 267 10.25 5.15 -26.36
N ASN A 268 10.25 4.26 -27.34
CA ASN A 268 11.24 3.19 -27.45
C ASN A 268 12.61 3.84 -27.73
N LYS A 269 13.27 4.32 -26.67
CA LYS A 269 14.68 4.69 -26.74
C LYS A 269 15.36 4.26 -25.46
N THR A 270 16.10 3.16 -25.55
CA THR A 270 17.15 2.81 -24.59
C THR A 270 18.14 3.97 -24.57
N LEU A 271 18.01 4.85 -23.58
CA LEU A 271 18.95 5.94 -23.32
C LEU A 271 19.69 5.65 -22.03
N VAL A 272 20.79 4.92 -22.17
CA VAL A 272 21.93 5.08 -21.28
C VAL A 272 22.44 6.51 -21.51
N VAL A 273 22.11 7.44 -20.62
CA VAL A 273 22.58 8.84 -20.67
C VAL A 273 23.03 9.27 -19.29
N SER A 274 24.29 9.68 -19.20
CA SER A 274 24.92 10.31 -18.03
C SER A 274 24.24 11.65 -17.68
N GLY A 275 24.30 12.03 -16.40
CA GLY A 275 23.51 13.14 -15.84
C GLY A 275 23.60 14.49 -16.57
N SER A 276 22.54 14.85 -17.30
CA SER A 276 22.30 16.21 -17.79
C SER A 276 21.56 17.04 -16.73
N LYS A 277 22.14 18.18 -16.32
CA LYS A 277 21.49 19.13 -15.39
C LYS A 277 20.14 19.63 -15.93
N GLN A 278 19.15 19.74 -15.04
CA GLN A 278 17.82 20.27 -15.35
C GLN A 278 17.90 21.71 -15.91
N THR A 279 17.12 22.07 -16.93
CA THR A 279 17.19 23.41 -17.56
C THR A 279 16.09 24.38 -17.11
N THR A 280 14.92 23.88 -16.70
CA THR A 280 13.78 24.70 -16.24
C THR A 280 13.02 24.04 -15.07
N ILE A 281 12.37 24.85 -14.23
CA ILE A 281 11.51 24.41 -13.10
C ILE A 281 10.11 25.01 -13.23
N SER A 282 9.05 24.26 -12.96
CA SER A 282 7.69 24.83 -12.90
C SER A 282 7.50 25.75 -11.70
N GLN A 283 6.70 26.81 -11.86
CA GLN A 283 6.44 27.77 -10.78
C GLN A 283 5.82 27.10 -9.54
N SER A 284 4.98 26.07 -9.71
CA SER A 284 4.36 25.33 -8.60
C SER A 284 5.36 24.70 -7.64
N LEU A 285 6.44 24.12 -8.18
CA LEU A 285 7.51 23.53 -7.38
C LEU A 285 8.30 24.60 -6.62
N ILE A 286 8.50 25.78 -7.22
CA ILE A 286 9.14 26.93 -6.57
C ILE A 286 8.27 27.45 -5.41
N TRP A 287 6.94 27.46 -5.56
CA TRP A 287 6.01 27.86 -4.47
C TRP A 287 6.00 26.86 -3.31
N SER A 288 6.09 25.56 -3.59
CA SER A 288 6.25 24.53 -2.55
C SER A 288 7.57 24.72 -1.80
N ALA A 289 8.69 24.88 -2.52
CA ALA A 289 9.99 25.17 -1.93
C ALA A 289 9.99 26.45 -1.08
N SER A 290 9.29 27.50 -1.51
CA SER A 290 9.12 28.75 -0.74
C SER A 290 8.42 28.52 0.60
N THR A 291 7.49 27.57 0.65
CA THR A 291 6.79 27.19 1.89
C THR A 291 7.72 26.43 2.84
N SER A 292 8.55 25.52 2.30
CA SER A 292 9.60 24.86 3.08
C SER A 292 10.62 25.85 3.66
N ILE A 293 11.07 26.84 2.88
CA ILE A 293 12.01 27.88 3.35
C ILE A 293 11.37 28.76 4.43
N LYS A 294 10.14 29.25 4.21
CA LYS A 294 9.40 30.03 5.21
C LYS A 294 9.31 29.27 6.54
N ASN A 295 8.87 28.01 6.50
CA ASN A 295 8.69 27.21 7.70
C ASN A 295 10.04 26.90 8.37
N TYR A 296 11.08 26.58 7.61
CA TYR A 296 12.42 26.34 8.15
C TYR A 296 12.97 27.57 8.87
N VAL A 297 12.84 28.77 8.29
CA VAL A 297 13.27 30.03 8.95
C VAL A 297 12.49 30.28 10.23
N ASN A 298 11.17 30.06 10.22
CA ASN A 298 10.34 30.22 11.42
C ASN A 298 10.75 29.27 12.56
N SER A 299 11.09 28.03 12.25
CA SER A 299 11.46 27.02 13.26
C SER A 299 12.92 27.08 13.71
N ASN A 300 13.85 27.51 12.85
CA ASN A 300 15.30 27.43 13.11
C ASN A 300 15.94 28.81 13.30
N GLY A 301 15.21 29.90 13.08
CA GLY A 301 15.72 31.26 13.08
C GLY A 301 16.80 31.55 12.03
N LYS A 302 17.04 30.66 11.05
CA LYS A 302 18.09 30.79 10.02
C LYS A 302 17.66 30.22 8.67
N LEU A 303 18.35 30.59 7.59
CA LEU A 303 18.18 29.94 6.29
C LEU A 303 18.83 28.54 6.27
N PRO A 304 18.29 27.58 5.51
CA PRO A 304 18.95 26.30 5.27
C PRO A 304 20.08 26.46 4.24
N ASN A 305 21.03 25.53 4.19
CA ASN A 305 22.17 25.59 3.26
C ASN A 305 21.76 25.44 1.78
N TYR A 306 20.73 24.63 1.51
CA TYR A 306 20.16 24.40 0.19
C TYR A 306 18.66 24.12 0.30
N VAL A 307 17.95 24.11 -0.83
CA VAL A 307 16.58 23.60 -0.96
C VAL A 307 16.53 22.53 -2.03
N THR A 308 15.75 21.48 -1.77
CA THR A 308 15.55 20.39 -2.74
C THR A 308 14.31 20.67 -3.59
N ILE A 309 14.46 20.71 -4.92
CA ILE A 309 13.35 20.83 -5.87
C ILE A 309 13.51 19.73 -6.93
N SER A 310 12.49 18.89 -7.11
CA SER A 310 12.53 17.72 -8.02
C SER A 310 13.74 16.80 -7.80
N GLY A 311 14.21 16.66 -6.55
CA GLY A 311 15.39 15.86 -6.20
C GLY A 311 16.74 16.57 -6.38
N TYR A 312 16.79 17.74 -7.01
CA TYR A 312 18.01 18.53 -7.16
C TYR A 312 18.17 19.51 -5.99
N LYS A 313 19.37 19.62 -5.44
CA LYS A 313 19.74 20.61 -4.42
C LYS A 313 20.14 21.93 -5.09
N TYR A 314 19.50 23.02 -4.68
CA TYR A 314 19.80 24.39 -5.12
C TYR A 314 20.30 25.20 -3.93
N SER A 315 21.41 25.92 -4.09
CA SER A 315 21.91 26.87 -3.10
C SER A 315 20.86 27.95 -2.82
N MET A 316 20.94 28.61 -1.67
CA MET A 316 20.05 29.74 -1.38
C MET A 316 20.16 30.90 -2.41
N PRO A 317 21.34 31.22 -2.99
CA PRO A 317 21.43 32.14 -4.13
C PRO A 317 20.75 31.65 -5.42
N GLU A 318 20.89 30.37 -5.78
CA GLU A 318 20.21 29.78 -6.94
C GLU A 318 18.68 29.78 -6.74
N PHE A 319 18.22 29.46 -5.52
CA PHE A 319 16.81 29.52 -5.17
C PHE A 319 16.27 30.96 -5.15
N LEU A 320 17.03 31.95 -4.67
CA LEU A 320 16.64 33.36 -4.74
C LEU A 320 16.41 33.82 -6.19
N TYR A 321 17.26 33.39 -7.12
CA TYR A 321 17.07 33.66 -8.55
C TYR A 321 15.77 33.03 -9.08
N LEU A 322 15.56 31.73 -8.83
CA LEU A 322 14.37 31.00 -9.25
C LEU A 322 13.09 31.62 -8.71
N LEU A 323 13.07 31.93 -7.41
CA LEU A 323 11.95 32.53 -6.70
C LEU A 323 11.63 33.93 -7.21
N SER A 324 12.64 34.80 -7.34
CA SER A 324 12.45 36.16 -7.83
C SER A 324 11.90 36.16 -9.27
N LYS A 325 12.50 35.33 -10.14
CA LYS A 325 12.05 35.18 -11.54
C LYS A 325 10.65 34.56 -11.64
N ALA A 326 10.31 33.61 -10.77
CA ALA A 326 8.94 33.09 -10.66
C ALA A 326 7.93 34.18 -10.25
N ILE A 327 8.27 35.01 -9.26
CA ILE A 327 7.42 36.11 -8.79
C ILE A 327 7.19 37.12 -9.91
N ASN A 328 8.25 37.56 -10.60
CA ASN A 328 8.12 38.48 -11.73
C ASN A 328 7.28 37.87 -12.88
N THR A 329 7.52 36.61 -13.24
CA THR A 329 6.78 35.90 -14.29
C THR A 329 5.30 35.79 -13.93
N ARG A 330 4.97 35.41 -12.69
CA ARG A 330 3.59 35.30 -12.19
C ARG A 330 2.88 36.66 -12.16
N LEU A 331 3.58 37.73 -11.79
CA LEU A 331 3.07 39.11 -11.80
C LEU A 331 2.84 39.66 -13.22
N SER A 332 3.57 39.19 -14.23
CA SER A 332 3.29 39.47 -15.64
C SER A 332 2.11 38.68 -16.22
N GLY A 333 1.42 37.88 -15.39
CA GLY A 333 0.31 37.01 -15.81
C GLY A 333 0.75 35.63 -16.36
N SER A 334 2.04 35.41 -16.55
CA SER A 334 2.59 34.17 -17.13
C SER A 334 2.77 33.04 -16.09
N THR A 335 2.47 31.81 -16.52
CA THR A 335 2.67 30.57 -15.75
C THR A 335 3.84 29.72 -16.25
N SER A 336 4.64 30.23 -17.20
CA SER A 336 5.76 29.51 -17.80
C SER A 336 6.78 29.01 -16.77
N ALA A 337 7.42 27.88 -17.10
CA ALA A 337 8.55 27.35 -16.35
C ALA A 337 9.74 28.32 -16.35
N ILE A 338 10.49 28.31 -15.26
CA ILE A 338 11.57 29.24 -14.97
C ILE A 338 12.90 28.57 -15.32
N ALA A 339 13.64 29.16 -16.26
CA ALA A 339 14.99 28.69 -16.61
C ALA A 339 15.95 28.83 -15.42
N ILE A 340 16.68 27.76 -15.14
CA ILE A 340 17.63 27.63 -14.03
C ILE A 340 18.92 28.38 -14.37
N LYS A 341 19.51 29.04 -13.36
CA LYS A 341 20.87 29.58 -13.41
C LYS A 341 21.66 28.90 -12.31
N TYR A 342 22.59 28.02 -12.69
CA TYR A 342 23.46 27.28 -11.77
C TYR A 342 24.70 28.09 -11.39
N GLY A 343 25.32 27.72 -10.27
CA GLY A 343 26.61 28.27 -9.85
C GLY A 343 26.51 29.73 -9.39
N VAL A 344 25.34 30.18 -8.96
CA VAL A 344 25.18 31.52 -8.37
C VAL A 344 25.88 31.53 -7.01
N LYS A 345 26.90 32.40 -6.87
CA LYS A 345 27.71 32.50 -5.66
C LYS A 345 26.94 33.19 -4.52
N ASN A 346 27.32 32.87 -3.29
CA ASN A 346 26.87 33.59 -2.10
C ASN A 346 27.29 35.07 -2.10
N PRO A 347 26.61 35.94 -1.35
CA PRO A 347 27.14 37.24 -0.98
C PRO A 347 28.41 37.09 -0.15
N SER A 348 29.34 38.03 -0.25
CA SER A 348 30.62 37.99 0.47
C SER A 348 30.48 38.35 1.95
N SER A 349 29.68 39.39 2.25
CA SER A 349 29.53 39.94 3.60
C SER A 349 28.15 40.62 3.70
N PRO A 350 27.05 39.85 3.81
CA PRO A 350 25.72 40.42 3.88
C PRO A 350 25.52 41.20 5.19
N SER A 351 25.03 42.43 5.08
CA SER A 351 24.69 43.31 6.21
C SER A 351 23.51 44.20 5.83
N GLY A 352 22.72 44.64 6.81
CA GLY A 352 21.55 45.48 6.56
C GLY A 352 20.89 46.02 7.82
N ALA A 353 19.85 46.82 7.60
CA ALA A 353 19.09 47.47 8.66
C ALA A 353 18.01 46.54 9.25
N THR A 354 17.49 46.92 10.42
CA THR A 354 16.22 46.38 10.94
C THR A 354 15.09 46.73 9.97
N ILE A 355 14.35 45.72 9.51
CA ILE A 355 13.23 45.87 8.59
C ILE A 355 11.93 45.60 9.34
N SER A 356 11.16 46.64 9.59
CA SER A 356 9.78 46.54 10.10
C SER A 356 8.86 47.33 9.16
N LYS A 357 8.41 46.68 8.07
CA LYS A 357 7.62 47.33 7.02
C LYS A 357 6.67 46.37 6.31
N THR A 358 5.52 46.90 5.93
CA THR A 358 4.62 46.32 4.93
C THR A 358 4.92 46.93 3.56
N PHE A 359 5.44 46.11 2.65
CA PHE A 359 5.73 46.46 1.26
C PHE A 359 4.52 46.23 0.37
N THR A 360 4.28 47.10 -0.61
CA THR A 360 3.21 46.93 -1.60
C THR A 360 3.59 45.88 -2.65
N LYS A 361 2.59 45.40 -3.40
CA LYS A 361 2.77 44.55 -4.59
C LYS A 361 3.81 45.09 -5.58
N SER A 362 3.86 46.40 -5.79
CA SER A 362 4.86 47.03 -6.67
C SER A 362 6.27 46.95 -6.07
N GLN A 363 6.41 47.24 -4.78
CA GLN A 363 7.70 47.25 -4.08
C GLN A 363 8.35 45.85 -4.01
N TYR A 364 7.61 44.80 -3.64
CA TYR A 364 8.21 43.46 -3.62
C TYR A 364 8.44 42.89 -5.03
N ASN A 365 7.70 43.35 -6.05
CA ASN A 365 7.98 43.04 -7.46
C ASN A 365 9.30 43.66 -7.90
N ASP A 366 9.52 44.94 -7.61
CA ASP A 366 10.78 45.64 -7.91
C ASP A 366 11.96 44.98 -7.19
N MET A 367 11.81 44.66 -5.90
CA MET A 367 12.79 43.87 -5.14
C MET A 367 13.18 42.57 -5.88
N ALA A 368 12.20 41.78 -6.34
CA ALA A 368 12.46 40.58 -7.14
C ALA A 368 13.15 40.89 -8.48
N LYS A 369 12.72 41.93 -9.22
CA LYS A 369 13.37 42.34 -10.48
C LYS A 369 14.84 42.69 -10.27
N ARG A 370 15.15 43.41 -9.19
CA ARG A 370 16.51 43.85 -8.85
C ARG A 370 17.41 42.68 -8.46
N PHE A 371 16.91 41.65 -7.77
CA PHE A 371 17.65 40.41 -7.55
C PHE A 371 17.94 39.65 -8.85
N VAL A 372 16.96 39.51 -9.75
CA VAL A 372 17.17 38.87 -11.06
C VAL A 372 18.22 39.64 -11.88
N LYS A 373 18.14 40.99 -11.92
CA LYS A 373 19.13 41.84 -12.59
C LYS A 373 20.53 41.64 -12.00
N TYR A 374 20.69 41.78 -10.69
CA TYR A 374 21.98 41.67 -10.01
C TYR A 374 22.62 40.28 -10.20
N ILE A 375 21.85 39.20 -10.02
CA ILE A 375 22.36 37.84 -10.18
C ILE A 375 22.71 37.54 -11.65
N ASN A 376 21.97 38.06 -12.62
CA ASN A 376 22.34 37.96 -14.03
C ASN A 376 23.68 38.68 -14.31
N THR A 377 23.88 39.90 -13.81
CA THR A 377 25.10 40.70 -14.02
C THR A 377 26.33 40.12 -13.33
N TYR A 378 26.23 39.74 -12.05
CA TYR A 378 27.41 39.42 -11.22
C TYR A 378 27.59 37.93 -10.90
N ASN A 379 26.65 37.07 -11.33
CA ASN A 379 26.59 35.64 -10.99
C ASN A 379 26.74 35.33 -9.48
N LYS A 380 26.33 36.27 -8.62
CA LYS A 380 26.33 36.18 -7.17
C LYS A 380 25.09 36.88 -6.62
N ALA A 381 24.61 36.47 -5.45
CA ALA A 381 23.61 37.26 -4.73
C ALA A 381 24.26 38.52 -4.11
N PRO A 382 23.55 39.66 -4.02
CA PRO A 382 24.08 40.86 -3.39
C PRO A 382 24.10 40.72 -1.87
N ASN A 383 25.05 41.39 -1.19
CA ASN A 383 25.09 41.47 0.28
C ASN A 383 23.76 41.99 0.87
N CYS A 384 23.19 42.99 0.21
CA CYS A 384 21.91 43.58 0.54
C CYS A 384 21.31 44.31 -0.68
N LEU A 385 20.03 44.64 -0.59
CA LEU A 385 19.35 45.51 -1.54
C LEU A 385 19.19 46.90 -0.91
N SER A 386 19.92 47.88 -1.45
CA SER A 386 19.69 49.29 -1.12
C SER A 386 18.29 49.71 -1.56
N SER A 387 17.55 50.44 -0.72
CA SER A 387 16.12 50.66 -0.91
C SER A 387 15.77 52.14 -0.75
N SER A 388 14.98 52.67 -1.69
CA SER A 388 14.26 53.94 -1.55
C SER A 388 12.90 53.77 -0.87
N TYR A 389 12.58 52.59 -0.32
CA TYR A 389 11.27 52.28 0.26
C TYR A 389 11.06 52.87 1.67
N GLY A 390 11.89 53.80 2.12
CA GLY A 390 11.90 54.28 3.51
C GLY A 390 12.30 53.20 4.52
N VAL A 391 13.10 52.22 4.09
CA VAL A 391 13.85 51.31 4.97
C VAL A 391 15.30 51.29 4.50
N GLY A 392 16.22 51.13 5.44
CA GLY A 392 17.64 50.92 5.13
C GLY A 392 17.89 49.64 4.33
N ASN A 393 19.16 49.35 4.05
CA ASN A 393 19.58 48.22 3.22
C ASN A 393 18.93 46.90 3.68
N ILE A 394 18.16 46.26 2.79
CA ILE A 394 17.49 44.99 3.08
C ILE A 394 18.49 43.87 2.87
N GLN A 395 18.95 43.24 3.96
CA GLN A 395 19.97 42.19 3.90
C GLN A 395 19.49 40.96 3.09
N TYR A 396 20.43 40.31 2.39
CA TYR A 396 20.22 39.09 1.60
C TYR A 396 19.25 38.08 2.25
N GLN A 397 19.52 37.65 3.49
CA GLN A 397 18.72 36.61 4.14
C GLN A 397 17.29 37.10 4.45
N THR A 398 17.17 38.34 4.95
CA THR A 398 15.88 38.99 5.21
C THR A 398 15.03 39.09 3.93
N ALA A 399 15.65 39.44 2.80
CA ALA A 399 14.96 39.53 1.52
C ALA A 399 14.52 38.17 0.96
N LEU A 400 15.37 37.14 1.05
CA LEU A 400 15.02 35.79 0.63
C LEU A 400 13.87 35.20 1.46
N TYR A 401 13.89 35.42 2.78
CA TYR A 401 12.76 35.04 3.65
C TYR A 401 11.48 35.79 3.27
N GLY A 402 11.54 37.12 3.09
CA GLY A 402 10.38 37.92 2.67
C GLY A 402 9.78 37.46 1.33
N LEU A 403 10.60 37.22 0.32
CA LEU A 403 10.13 36.66 -0.96
C LEU A 403 9.60 35.22 -0.82
N SER A 404 10.14 34.43 0.12
CA SER A 404 9.63 33.08 0.41
C SER A 404 8.24 33.11 1.04
N CYS A 405 7.94 34.12 1.86
CA CYS A 405 6.58 34.38 2.34
C CYS A 405 5.61 34.71 1.18
N VAL A 406 6.04 35.50 0.18
CA VAL A 406 5.24 35.76 -1.04
C VAL A 406 5.02 34.47 -1.84
N GLY A 407 6.08 33.70 -2.09
CA GLY A 407 6.00 32.43 -2.82
C GLY A 407 5.11 31.40 -2.12
N SER A 408 5.19 31.32 -0.78
CA SER A 408 4.32 30.46 0.04
C SER A 408 2.86 30.89 -0.03
N TYR A 409 2.57 32.20 0.07
CA TYR A 409 1.20 32.72 -0.09
C TYR A 409 0.63 32.39 -1.48
N ILE A 410 1.41 32.56 -2.55
CA ILE A 410 0.99 32.18 -3.92
C ILE A 410 0.78 30.66 -4.02
N GLY A 411 1.63 29.87 -3.37
CA GLY A 411 1.51 28.41 -3.30
C GLY A 411 0.20 27.95 -2.65
N VAL A 412 -0.18 28.55 -1.52
CA VAL A 412 -1.39 28.21 -0.77
C VAL A 412 -2.64 28.79 -1.45
N ASN A 413 -2.71 30.11 -1.59
CA ASN A 413 -3.92 30.83 -1.97
C ASN A 413 -4.15 30.90 -3.49
N LYS A 414 -3.17 30.48 -4.31
CA LYS A 414 -3.12 30.60 -5.79
C LYS A 414 -3.20 32.04 -6.34
N ALA A 415 -3.43 33.02 -5.47
CA ALA A 415 -3.48 34.44 -5.71
C ALA A 415 -2.16 35.14 -5.32
N ILE A 416 -1.94 36.32 -5.90
CA ILE A 416 -0.77 37.16 -5.62
C ILE A 416 -1.11 38.10 -4.45
N PRO A 417 -0.34 38.10 -3.34
CA PRO A 417 -0.68 38.91 -2.17
C PRO A 417 -0.64 40.40 -2.50
N THR A 418 -1.52 41.19 -1.91
CA THR A 418 -1.55 42.65 -2.10
C THR A 418 -0.35 43.34 -1.47
N THR A 419 0.17 42.78 -0.38
CA THR A 419 1.32 43.29 0.39
C THR A 419 2.24 42.17 0.87
N LEU A 420 3.43 42.54 1.35
CA LEU A 420 4.38 41.68 2.04
C LEU A 420 4.82 42.38 3.33
N THR A 421 4.52 41.82 4.50
CA THR A 421 5.02 42.36 5.77
C THR A 421 6.30 41.62 6.18
N ILE A 422 7.37 42.38 6.47
CA ILE A 422 8.62 41.89 7.05
C ILE A 422 8.82 42.60 8.39
N LYS A 423 9.06 41.81 9.44
CA LYS A 423 9.46 42.27 10.78
C LYS A 423 10.68 41.46 11.23
N VAL A 424 11.88 41.93 10.88
CA VAL A 424 13.16 41.25 11.13
C VAL A 424 14.19 42.29 11.56
N ALA A 425 14.73 42.15 12.78
CA ALA A 425 15.81 42.98 13.27
C ALA A 425 17.14 42.70 12.54
N SER A 426 18.02 43.69 12.43
CA SER A 426 19.39 43.48 11.92
C SER A 426 20.15 42.44 12.76
N SER A 427 19.89 42.43 14.08
CA SER A 427 20.44 41.47 15.06
C SER A 427 19.84 40.06 15.01
N HIS A 428 18.77 39.83 14.24
CA HIS A 428 18.08 38.54 14.16
C HIS A 428 19.05 37.43 13.71
N SER A 429 18.98 36.25 14.34
CA SER A 429 19.88 35.10 14.10
C SER A 429 20.05 34.76 12.62
N MET A 430 18.97 34.81 11.84
CA MET A 430 18.97 34.62 10.38
C MET A 430 19.97 35.53 9.63
N ASN A 431 20.13 36.78 10.05
CA ASN A 431 21.05 37.72 9.42
C ASN A 431 22.51 37.46 9.81
N LYS A 432 22.76 36.70 10.89
CA LYS A 432 24.11 36.25 11.31
C LYS A 432 24.57 34.99 10.58
N TYR A 433 23.66 34.16 10.08
CA TYR A 433 23.98 32.91 9.40
C TYR A 433 23.99 33.07 7.87
N LEU A 434 25.14 32.85 7.23
CA LEU A 434 25.26 32.78 5.77
C LEU A 434 25.17 31.29 5.33
N PRO A 435 24.11 30.86 4.63
CA PRO A 435 23.98 29.47 4.18
C PRO A 435 25.04 29.09 3.12
N VAL A 436 25.90 28.12 3.42
CA VAL A 436 26.97 27.68 2.49
C VAL A 436 26.58 26.37 1.79
N TYR A 437 26.69 26.35 0.46
CA TYR A 437 26.56 25.15 -0.36
C TYR A 437 27.49 25.22 -1.57
N THR A 438 28.51 24.37 -1.60
CA THR A 438 29.38 24.15 -2.76
C THR A 438 28.80 23.00 -3.59
N SER A 439 28.35 23.29 -4.81
CA SER A 439 28.02 22.23 -5.76
C SER A 439 29.32 21.68 -6.34
N SER A 440 29.65 20.44 -5.97
CA SER A 440 30.79 19.70 -6.54
C SER A 440 30.64 19.68 -8.06
N SER A 441 31.56 20.36 -8.73
CA SER A 441 31.56 20.47 -10.19
C SER A 441 32.54 19.44 -10.72
N ASN A 442 32.04 18.44 -11.46
CA ASN A 442 32.91 17.63 -12.30
C ASN A 442 33.53 18.53 -13.38
N SER A 443 34.73 19.03 -13.10
CA SER A 443 35.62 19.58 -14.10
C SER A 443 36.64 18.50 -14.42
N ASN A 444 36.41 17.80 -15.53
CA ASN A 444 37.52 17.12 -16.20
C ASN A 444 38.44 18.21 -16.75
N ASN A 445 39.52 18.51 -16.05
CA ASN A 445 40.76 18.84 -16.72
C ASN A 445 41.93 18.35 -15.87
N SER A 446 42.79 17.54 -16.49
CA SER A 446 43.98 17.00 -15.86
C SER A 446 45.10 18.03 -15.89
N THR A 447 45.79 18.20 -14.76
CA THR A 447 47.24 18.46 -14.72
C THR A 447 47.80 18.04 -13.37
N ASN A 448 48.99 17.44 -13.39
CA ASN A 448 49.67 16.92 -12.19
C ASN A 448 50.20 18.05 -11.30
N ASN A 449 50.06 17.95 -9.96
CA ASN A 449 51.23 17.87 -9.08
C ASN A 449 50.95 17.44 -7.61
N THR A 450 51.86 16.60 -7.10
CA THR A 450 52.34 16.37 -5.72
C THR A 450 51.56 16.80 -4.44
N ASN A 451 51.49 15.84 -3.50
CA ASN A 451 51.61 15.95 -2.03
C ASN A 451 50.85 17.04 -1.24
N SER A 452 49.91 16.60 -0.37
CA SER A 452 50.16 16.55 1.09
C SER A 452 49.00 15.91 1.89
N ASN A 453 49.32 15.42 3.09
CA ASN A 453 48.39 14.82 4.07
C ASN A 453 47.28 15.76 4.55
N GLY A 454 46.11 15.21 4.93
CA GLY A 454 45.20 15.89 5.87
C GLY A 454 43.70 15.59 5.80
N ASN A 455 43.26 14.53 6.49
CA ASN A 455 41.97 14.35 7.22
C ASN A 455 40.58 14.77 6.69
N ASN A 456 39.57 14.03 7.20
CA ASN A 456 38.15 14.37 7.31
C ASN A 456 37.27 14.37 6.04
N SER A 457 36.95 13.16 5.57
CA SER A 457 35.77 12.85 4.76
C SER A 457 34.46 13.23 5.48
N THR A 458 33.81 14.31 5.07
CA THR A 458 32.44 14.66 5.54
C THR A 458 31.39 14.17 4.53
N ASN A 459 30.85 12.98 4.78
CA ASN A 459 29.82 12.37 3.95
C ASN A 459 28.53 13.21 3.92
N GLY A 460 28.09 13.62 2.74
CA GLY A 460 26.84 14.35 2.56
C GLY A 460 25.62 13.49 2.87
N LEU A 461 24.73 13.97 3.74
CA LEU A 461 23.51 13.26 4.15
C LEU A 461 22.66 12.85 2.94
N SER A 462 22.41 11.55 2.84
CA SER A 462 21.46 10.93 1.91
C SER A 462 20.03 11.09 2.44
N THR A 463 19.11 11.49 1.56
CA THR A 463 17.70 11.71 1.90
C THR A 463 16.83 11.43 0.67
N LYS A 464 15.77 10.63 0.86
CA LYS A 464 14.83 10.18 -0.16
C LYS A 464 13.40 10.46 0.31
N ILE A 465 12.61 11.19 -0.47
CA ILE A 465 11.16 11.29 -0.22
C ILE A 465 10.53 9.93 -0.56
N LEU A 466 9.86 9.31 0.42
CA LEU A 466 9.11 8.07 0.23
C LEU A 466 7.70 8.34 -0.32
N GLY A 467 7.10 9.45 0.09
CA GLY A 467 5.80 9.86 -0.39
C GLY A 467 5.39 11.24 0.09
N SER A 468 4.34 11.76 -0.54
CA SER A 468 3.69 13.02 -0.16
C SER A 468 2.24 13.01 -0.59
N ASN A 469 1.36 13.52 0.26
CA ASN A 469 -0.06 13.71 -0.06
C ASN A 469 -0.53 15.08 0.49
N ASN A 470 -1.85 15.31 0.57
CA ASN A 470 -2.39 16.57 1.07
C ASN A 470 -2.29 16.76 2.61
N LYS A 471 -1.77 15.76 3.34
CA LYS A 471 -1.53 15.79 4.78
C LYS A 471 -0.09 16.18 5.12
N GLY A 472 0.87 15.87 4.26
CA GLY A 472 2.29 16.07 4.51
C GLY A 472 3.20 15.24 3.62
N THR A 473 4.47 15.12 4.04
CA THR A 473 5.53 14.39 3.35
C THR A 473 6.20 13.37 4.28
N VAL A 474 6.77 12.31 3.71
CA VAL A 474 7.58 11.31 4.43
C VAL A 474 8.95 11.20 3.78
N GLU A 475 9.99 11.39 4.59
CA GLU A 475 11.39 11.36 4.19
C GLU A 475 12.11 10.18 4.86
N LEU A 476 12.83 9.39 4.06
CA LEU A 476 13.84 8.45 4.54
C LEU A 476 15.20 9.16 4.56
N ILE A 477 15.82 9.24 5.72
CA ILE A 477 17.11 9.89 5.94
C ILE A 477 18.13 8.82 6.38
N GLY A 478 19.33 8.86 5.80
CA GLY A 478 20.38 7.86 6.02
C GLY A 478 20.78 7.13 4.72
N ALA A 479 21.55 6.04 4.80
CA ALA A 479 21.99 5.35 6.01
C ALA A 479 22.96 6.17 6.89
N PHE A 480 22.95 5.90 8.19
CA PHE A 480 23.89 6.39 9.19
C PHE A 480 24.64 5.22 9.84
N GLY A 481 25.78 5.49 10.46
CA GLY A 481 26.62 4.46 11.08
C GLY A 481 27.31 3.55 10.07
N ASN A 482 27.51 2.29 10.44
CA ASN A 482 28.01 1.24 9.57
C ASN A 482 26.99 0.87 8.48
N THR A 483 27.05 1.57 7.34
CA THR A 483 26.17 1.36 6.19
C THR A 483 26.30 -0.03 5.53
N SER A 484 27.38 -0.76 5.83
CA SER A 484 27.61 -2.14 5.38
C SER A 484 27.06 -3.19 6.35
N SER A 485 26.57 -2.79 7.53
CA SER A 485 25.91 -3.68 8.48
C SER A 485 24.64 -4.28 7.87
N LYS A 486 24.56 -5.61 7.89
CA LYS A 486 23.31 -6.34 7.59
C LYS A 486 22.23 -6.13 8.65
N VAL A 487 22.61 -5.75 9.87
CA VAL A 487 21.65 -5.32 10.90
C VAL A 487 21.21 -3.90 10.59
N LYS A 488 19.92 -3.73 10.32
CA LYS A 488 19.28 -2.45 9.99
C LYS A 488 18.33 -2.01 11.10
N ILE A 489 18.42 -0.75 11.51
CA ILE A 489 17.59 -0.18 12.57
C ILE A 489 16.88 1.07 12.03
N ALA A 490 15.57 1.15 12.26
CA ALA A 490 14.74 2.30 11.87
C ALA A 490 14.27 3.07 13.10
N TYR A 491 14.42 4.38 13.07
CA TYR A 491 13.69 5.29 13.94
C TYR A 491 12.57 5.96 13.15
N VAL A 492 11.37 6.05 13.72
CA VAL A 492 10.25 6.79 13.13
C VAL A 492 9.96 8.01 14.00
N ILE A 493 9.87 9.19 13.37
CA ILE A 493 9.66 10.49 14.04
C ILE A 493 8.65 11.35 13.29
N GLY A 494 8.04 12.31 13.98
CA GLY A 494 7.08 13.26 13.39
C GLY A 494 5.70 12.67 13.12
N LEU A 495 5.41 11.48 13.66
CA LEU A 495 4.10 10.84 13.56
C LEU A 495 3.01 11.71 14.22
N HIS A 496 3.36 12.43 15.30
CA HIS A 496 2.55 13.49 15.89
C HIS A 496 3.34 14.81 15.90
N PRO A 497 2.87 15.91 15.29
CA PRO A 497 3.74 17.09 15.06
C PRO A 497 4.11 17.89 16.31
N LEU A 498 3.35 17.76 17.40
CA LEU A 498 3.54 18.49 18.64
C LEU A 498 4.67 17.90 19.51
N GLU A 499 5.02 16.63 19.30
CA GLU A 499 6.08 15.89 20.03
C GLU A 499 7.50 16.22 19.51
N SER A 500 7.66 17.42 18.94
CA SER A 500 8.85 17.81 18.18
C SER A 500 10.15 17.84 18.98
N ALA A 501 10.09 17.92 20.32
CA ALA A 501 11.27 17.95 21.19
C ALA A 501 12.09 16.65 21.08
N VAL A 502 11.47 15.49 21.36
CA VAL A 502 12.14 14.19 21.26
C VAL A 502 12.52 13.85 19.81
N HIS A 503 11.69 14.22 18.82
CA HIS A 503 11.99 14.01 17.40
C HIS A 503 13.24 14.76 16.95
N ASN A 504 13.42 16.00 17.43
CA ASN A 504 14.61 16.79 17.14
C ASN A 504 15.83 16.29 17.91
N ALA A 505 15.68 15.91 19.18
CA ALA A 505 16.76 15.31 19.98
C ALA A 505 17.30 14.04 19.30
N LEU A 506 16.42 13.11 18.93
CA LEU A 506 16.78 11.85 18.25
C LEU A 506 17.47 12.10 16.91
N TYR A 507 16.90 12.98 16.08
CA TYR A 507 17.50 13.35 14.80
C TYR A 507 18.92 13.91 14.98
N ASN A 508 19.08 14.89 15.88
CA ASN A 508 20.37 15.52 16.16
C ASN A 508 21.39 14.52 16.74
N ALA A 509 20.95 13.60 17.60
CA ALA A 509 21.79 12.60 18.24
C ALA A 509 22.22 11.45 17.31
N ILE A 510 21.48 11.16 16.24
CA ILE A 510 21.89 10.20 15.20
C ILE A 510 22.83 10.86 14.19
N ILE A 511 22.51 12.07 13.69
CA ILE A 511 23.36 12.72 12.67
C ILE A 511 24.75 13.13 13.18
N SER A 512 24.92 13.24 14.50
CA SER A 512 26.20 13.58 15.15
C SER A 512 27.11 12.37 15.40
N LYS A 513 26.61 11.13 15.29
CA LYS A 513 27.39 9.91 15.54
C LYS A 513 27.94 9.33 14.24
N SER A 514 29.26 9.25 14.13
CA SER A 514 29.95 8.64 12.99
C SER A 514 30.19 7.13 13.13
N ASN A 515 30.35 6.63 14.37
CA ASN A 515 30.92 5.31 14.65
C ASN A 515 29.91 4.27 15.17
N LEU A 516 28.63 4.39 14.78
CA LEU A 516 27.60 3.41 15.16
C LEU A 516 27.86 2.04 14.52
N LYS A 517 27.75 0.97 15.32
CA LYS A 517 28.00 -0.43 14.95
C LYS A 517 27.10 -0.93 13.82
N TYR A 518 25.85 -0.45 13.76
CA TYR A 518 24.82 -0.93 12.81
C TYR A 518 24.43 0.12 11.75
N CYS A 519 23.54 -0.28 10.84
CA CYS A 519 23.04 0.57 9.75
C CYS A 519 21.73 1.23 10.16
N TYR A 520 21.74 2.56 10.37
CA TYR A 520 20.60 3.30 10.91
C TYR A 520 19.87 4.13 9.84
N TYR A 521 18.55 4.23 9.98
CA TYR A 521 17.69 5.07 9.14
C TYR A 521 16.69 5.85 10.00
N ILE A 522 16.33 7.05 9.55
CA ILE A 522 15.25 7.85 10.14
C ILE A 522 14.13 8.01 9.12
N TYR A 523 12.92 7.64 9.50
CA TYR A 523 11.69 7.95 8.78
C TYR A 523 11.09 9.21 9.41
N ARG A 524 11.32 10.36 8.78
CA ARG A 524 10.75 11.64 9.21
C ARG A 524 9.43 11.88 8.50
N ILE A 525 8.35 11.86 9.27
CA ILE A 525 7.03 12.33 8.84
C ILE A 525 6.98 13.84 9.09
N ASN A 526 6.48 14.59 8.11
CA ASN A 526 6.33 16.04 8.17
C ASN A 526 4.87 16.38 7.80
N VAL A 527 4.02 16.48 8.81
CA VAL A 527 2.61 16.87 8.65
C VAL A 527 2.54 18.35 8.30
N THR A 528 1.88 18.66 7.18
CA THR A 528 1.64 20.04 6.73
C THR A 528 0.17 20.45 6.82
N LYS A 529 -0.75 19.51 7.06
CA LYS A 529 -2.18 19.75 7.22
C LYS A 529 -2.54 19.70 8.70
N ASP A 530 -3.15 20.79 9.18
CA ASP A 530 -3.60 20.96 10.57
C ASP A 530 -2.54 20.57 11.64
N PRO A 531 -1.22 20.86 11.46
CA PRO A 531 -0.17 20.29 12.30
C PRO A 531 -0.22 20.77 13.75
N ASN A 532 -0.82 21.94 14.00
CA ASN A 532 -0.96 22.52 15.33
C ASN A 532 -2.23 22.02 16.06
N ASN A 533 -3.11 21.28 15.39
CA ASN A 533 -4.26 20.65 16.02
C ASN A 533 -3.83 19.27 16.54
N TYR A 534 -4.02 19.04 17.83
CA TYR A 534 -3.68 17.79 18.50
C TYR A 534 -4.31 16.56 17.83
N SER A 535 -5.62 16.58 17.58
CA SER A 535 -6.35 15.41 17.03
C SER A 535 -6.11 15.25 15.53
N GLU A 536 -6.38 16.28 14.73
CA GLU A 536 -6.24 16.22 13.28
C GLU A 536 -4.77 16.07 12.83
N GLY A 537 -3.83 16.76 13.48
CA GLY A 537 -2.39 16.68 13.18
C GLY A 537 -1.82 15.30 13.47
N ARG A 538 -2.17 14.72 14.63
CA ARG A 538 -1.82 13.34 15.05
C ARG A 538 -2.35 12.31 14.05
N MET A 539 -3.65 12.36 13.75
CA MET A 539 -4.27 11.47 12.77
C MET A 539 -3.68 11.65 11.36
N ASN A 540 -3.33 12.89 10.97
CA ASN A 540 -2.70 13.14 9.68
C ASN A 540 -1.32 12.50 9.55
N GLY A 541 -0.51 12.50 10.61
CA GLY A 541 0.80 11.83 10.65
C GLY A 541 0.69 10.30 10.75
N GLN A 542 -0.24 9.78 11.56
CA GLN A 542 -0.60 8.35 11.57
C GLN A 542 -0.95 7.81 10.17
N LEU A 543 -1.78 8.54 9.41
CA LEU A 543 -2.17 8.16 8.04
C LEU A 543 -1.02 8.32 7.02
N LEU A 544 -0.05 9.22 7.26
CA LEU A 544 1.19 9.29 6.46
C LEU A 544 2.12 8.10 6.75
N ALA A 545 2.17 7.65 8.01
CA ALA A 545 2.92 6.47 8.41
C ALA A 545 2.36 5.20 7.75
N GLU A 546 1.04 5.00 7.85
CA GLU A 546 0.33 3.88 7.20
C GLU A 546 0.54 3.87 5.67
N GLU A 547 0.43 5.03 5.01
CA GLU A 547 0.53 5.12 3.54
C GLU A 547 1.96 4.96 3.00
N PHE A 548 2.99 5.45 3.72
CA PHE A 548 4.35 5.58 3.18
C PHE A 548 5.48 4.97 4.03
N VAL A 549 5.36 4.92 5.36
CA VAL A 549 6.40 4.34 6.25
C VAL A 549 6.25 2.83 6.32
N LEU A 550 5.05 2.37 6.70
CA LEU A 550 4.70 0.97 6.92
C LEU A 550 5.09 0.05 5.73
N PRO A 551 4.63 0.29 4.48
CA PRO A 551 4.99 -0.57 3.34
C PRO A 551 6.50 -0.52 3.00
N HIS A 552 7.19 0.58 3.29
CA HIS A 552 8.63 0.69 3.04
C HIS A 552 9.44 -0.07 4.09
N ILE A 553 9.08 -0.02 5.38
CA ILE A 553 9.74 -0.82 6.43
C ILE A 553 9.56 -2.31 6.16
N ILE A 554 8.32 -2.76 5.90
CA ILE A 554 8.02 -4.18 5.61
C ILE A 554 8.85 -4.73 4.44
N SER A 555 9.07 -3.94 3.39
CA SER A 555 9.81 -4.36 2.20
C SER A 555 11.35 -4.29 2.31
N ASN A 556 11.90 -3.83 3.45
CA ASN A 556 13.34 -3.53 3.58
C ASN A 556 14.09 -4.33 4.68
N ASN A 557 13.41 -5.28 5.35
CA ASN A 557 13.97 -6.22 6.32
C ASN A 557 14.75 -5.53 7.46
N TYR A 558 14.04 -4.75 8.28
CA TYR A 558 14.61 -4.13 9.48
C TYR A 558 14.67 -5.14 10.64
N ASN A 559 15.75 -5.06 11.45
CA ASN A 559 15.95 -5.90 12.63
C ASN A 559 15.30 -5.31 13.88
N LEU A 560 15.18 -3.98 13.92
CA LEU A 560 14.46 -3.23 14.94
C LEU A 560 13.87 -1.96 14.34
N VAL A 561 12.64 -1.65 14.74
CA VAL A 561 11.99 -0.34 14.55
C VAL A 561 11.72 0.26 15.92
N ILE A 562 12.00 1.55 16.10
CA ILE A 562 11.60 2.29 17.29
C ILE A 562 10.71 3.45 16.83
N ASP A 563 9.45 3.45 17.26
CA ASP A 563 8.51 4.55 17.05
C ASP A 563 8.61 5.50 18.25
N VAL A 564 8.88 6.78 17.98
CA VAL A 564 9.36 7.73 19.00
C VAL A 564 8.32 8.82 19.24
N HIS A 565 7.91 8.94 20.49
CA HIS A 565 6.76 9.71 20.94
C HIS A 565 7.06 10.49 22.23
N SER A 566 6.16 11.43 22.57
CA SER A 566 6.10 12.01 23.89
C SER A 566 4.67 12.08 24.42
N ASN A 567 4.51 11.90 25.72
CA ASN A 567 3.21 11.91 26.41
C ASN A 567 3.11 13.06 27.43
N GLN A 568 1.89 13.36 27.86
CA GLN A 568 1.58 14.47 28.77
C GLN A 568 1.50 14.05 30.24
N GLY A 569 1.91 12.82 30.58
CA GLY A 569 1.77 12.22 31.92
C GLY A 569 0.34 12.36 32.48
N THR A 570 0.24 12.55 33.79
CA THR A 570 -1.02 12.89 34.49
C THR A 570 -1.36 14.39 34.43
N THR A 571 -0.43 15.26 34.02
CA THR A 571 -0.63 16.72 33.95
C THR A 571 -1.46 17.17 32.74
N GLY A 572 -1.50 16.37 31.68
CA GLY A 572 -2.37 16.63 30.52
C GLY A 572 -2.84 15.38 29.77
N GLY A 573 -2.54 14.18 30.27
CA GLY A 573 -2.92 12.91 29.68
C GLY A 573 -3.42 11.90 30.72
N SER A 574 -3.34 10.61 30.40
CA SER A 574 -3.83 9.51 31.23
C SER A 574 -2.78 8.43 31.48
N TYR A 575 -1.50 8.76 31.37
CA TYR A 575 -0.40 7.81 31.61
C TYR A 575 0.25 8.09 32.96
N GLU A 576 0.38 7.03 33.76
CA GLU A 576 0.93 7.06 35.11
C GLU A 576 2.46 7.18 35.07
N GLU A 577 3.09 6.48 34.12
CA GLU A 577 4.50 6.58 33.78
C GLU A 577 4.72 7.64 32.67
N THR A 578 5.80 8.41 32.78
CA THR A 578 6.08 9.54 31.87
C THR A 578 7.25 9.30 30.92
N ASN A 579 8.25 8.52 31.34
CA ASN A 579 9.40 8.10 30.53
C ASN A 579 9.43 6.56 30.49
N PHE A 580 8.95 5.97 29.40
CA PHE A 580 8.73 4.53 29.33
C PHE A 580 8.89 3.95 27.93
N ILE A 581 9.01 2.62 27.88
CA ILE A 581 8.94 1.86 26.64
C ILE A 581 8.03 0.65 26.79
N PHE A 582 7.49 0.15 25.68
CA PHE A 582 6.83 -1.15 25.64
C PHE A 582 6.94 -1.86 24.29
N ALA A 583 6.69 -3.17 24.35
CA ALA A 583 6.48 -4.01 23.19
C ALA A 583 4.98 -4.01 22.81
N PRO A 584 4.58 -3.45 21.65
CA PRO A 584 3.20 -3.51 21.18
C PRO A 584 2.74 -4.96 21.03
N LEU A 585 1.48 -5.23 21.36
CA LEU A 585 0.87 -6.57 21.37
C LEU A 585 1.62 -7.60 22.26
N ASN A 586 2.40 -7.15 23.25
CA ASN A 586 3.28 -7.99 24.09
C ASN A 586 4.26 -8.87 23.28
N HIS A 587 4.68 -8.40 22.11
CA HIS A 587 5.56 -9.16 21.21
C HIS A 587 6.90 -9.52 21.86
N THR A 588 7.15 -10.82 22.06
CA THR A 588 8.29 -11.33 22.82
C THR A 588 9.65 -10.82 22.34
N ALA A 589 9.91 -10.80 21.03
CA ALA A 589 11.19 -10.30 20.52
C ALA A 589 11.35 -8.77 20.75
N SER A 590 10.28 -8.00 20.63
CA SER A 590 10.28 -6.58 21.03
C SER A 590 10.52 -6.42 22.53
N LYS A 591 9.89 -7.26 23.36
CA LYS A 591 9.98 -7.17 24.82
C LYS A 591 11.38 -7.51 25.33
N ILE A 592 12.03 -8.55 24.79
CA ILE A 592 13.42 -8.89 25.12
C ILE A 592 14.37 -7.72 24.83
N ILE A 593 14.17 -7.03 23.70
CA ILE A 593 14.97 -5.84 23.35
C ILE A 593 14.64 -4.68 24.29
N ALA A 594 13.36 -4.45 24.61
CA ALA A 594 12.92 -3.42 25.55
C ALA A 594 13.48 -3.64 26.97
N ASP A 595 13.34 -4.84 27.52
CA ASP A 595 13.86 -5.20 28.85
C ASP A 595 15.40 -5.06 28.89
N SER A 596 16.09 -5.34 27.78
CA SER A 596 17.53 -5.08 27.63
C SER A 596 17.89 -3.59 27.49
N ILE A 597 16.95 -2.72 27.10
CA ILE A 597 17.15 -1.27 27.08
C ILE A 597 16.96 -0.71 28.49
N ILE A 598 15.85 -1.04 29.15
CA ILE A 598 15.53 -0.61 30.52
C ILE A 598 16.60 -1.03 31.53
N SER A 599 17.13 -2.26 31.43
CA SER A 599 18.20 -2.74 32.32
C SER A 599 19.51 -1.92 32.25
N LYS A 600 19.64 -1.00 31.29
CA LYS A 600 20.78 -0.09 31.11
C LYS A 600 20.40 1.40 31.21
N ILE A 601 19.11 1.72 31.36
CA ILE A 601 18.57 3.08 31.43
C ILE A 601 17.55 3.11 32.58
N PRO A 602 18.00 3.31 33.83
CA PRO A 602 17.11 3.25 35.00
C PRO A 602 16.04 4.33 35.02
N GLU A 603 16.16 5.37 34.18
CA GLU A 603 15.17 6.43 33.99
C GLU A 603 14.04 6.04 33.01
N LEU A 604 14.02 4.80 32.49
CA LEU A 604 12.93 4.26 31.66
C LEU A 604 12.23 3.10 32.36
N THR A 605 10.91 3.16 32.46
CA THR A 605 10.07 2.06 32.97
C THR A 605 9.56 1.17 31.81
N TYR A 606 9.30 -0.12 32.06
CA TYR A 606 8.43 -0.91 31.16
C TYR A 606 6.97 -0.61 31.52
N TYR A 607 6.26 0.14 30.67
CA TYR A 607 4.85 0.49 30.91
C TYR A 607 4.02 0.20 29.66
N TYR A 608 3.08 -0.74 29.77
CA TYR A 608 2.14 -1.06 28.72
C TYR A 608 0.81 -0.33 29.00
N PRO A 609 0.56 0.85 28.41
CA PRO A 609 -0.61 1.65 28.74
C PRO A 609 -1.92 0.94 28.38
N PRO A 610 -2.98 1.04 29.20
CA PRO A 610 -4.25 0.34 28.97
C PRO A 610 -5.03 0.84 27.74
N SER A 611 -4.71 2.05 27.24
CA SER A 611 -5.31 2.62 26.04
C SER A 611 -4.25 3.20 25.10
N GLN A 612 -4.36 2.86 23.81
CA GLN A 612 -3.35 3.07 22.78
C GLN A 612 -4.02 3.45 21.45
N THR A 613 -3.71 4.63 20.90
CA THR A 613 -4.39 5.17 19.70
C THR A 613 -3.55 5.16 18.42
N SER A 614 -2.22 5.24 18.55
CA SER A 614 -1.28 5.25 17.41
C SER A 614 -0.85 3.86 16.92
N PRO A 615 -0.65 2.83 17.79
CA PRO A 615 -0.18 1.52 17.34
C PRO A 615 -0.93 0.85 16.18
N PRO A 616 -2.27 0.97 16.03
CA PRO A 616 -2.99 0.39 14.90
C PRO A 616 -2.53 0.83 13.50
N PHE A 617 -1.89 1.99 13.37
CA PHE A 617 -1.51 2.59 12.08
C PHE A 617 -0.09 2.23 11.62
N LEU A 618 0.78 1.84 12.55
CA LEU A 618 2.19 1.56 12.26
C LEU A 618 2.73 0.38 13.08
N THR A 619 2.87 0.52 14.39
CA THR A 619 3.64 -0.45 15.20
C THR A 619 2.97 -1.81 15.34
N ASN A 620 1.64 -1.88 15.49
CA ASN A 620 0.92 -3.15 15.50
C ASN A 620 1.03 -3.88 14.13
N PRO A 621 0.79 -3.23 12.97
CA PRO A 621 1.09 -3.81 11.66
C PRO A 621 2.55 -4.28 11.48
N LEU A 622 3.55 -3.55 12.01
CA LEU A 622 4.97 -3.94 11.93
C LEU A 622 5.28 -5.19 12.77
N VAL A 623 4.79 -5.24 14.01
CA VAL A 623 4.87 -6.43 14.87
C VAL A 623 4.18 -7.63 14.20
N GLN A 624 3.00 -7.43 13.62
CA GLN A 624 2.26 -8.47 12.91
C GLN A 624 2.94 -8.93 11.61
N ALA A 625 3.83 -8.12 11.04
CA ALA A 625 4.71 -8.46 9.94
C ALA A 625 6.02 -9.16 10.40
N GLY A 626 6.16 -9.47 11.70
CA GLY A 626 7.32 -10.15 12.28
C GLY A 626 8.53 -9.26 12.53
N ILE A 627 8.37 -7.93 12.49
CA ILE A 627 9.45 -6.96 12.68
C ILE A 627 9.48 -6.53 14.15
N PRO A 628 10.57 -6.80 14.90
CA PRO A 628 10.73 -6.28 16.26
C PRO A 628 10.56 -4.76 16.26
N THR A 629 9.56 -4.29 17.00
CA THR A 629 9.16 -2.89 17.05
C THR A 629 8.93 -2.50 18.50
N ILE A 630 9.55 -1.42 18.95
CA ILE A 630 9.37 -0.84 20.29
C ILE A 630 8.71 0.52 20.13
N LEU A 631 7.82 0.86 21.07
CA LEU A 631 7.29 2.21 21.20
C LEU A 631 8.02 2.88 22.38
N TYR A 632 8.63 4.04 22.12
CA TYR A 632 9.46 4.80 23.06
C TYR A 632 8.82 6.16 23.33
N GLU A 633 8.47 6.41 24.59
CA GLU A 633 7.67 7.54 25.06
C GLU A 633 8.47 8.36 26.06
N THR A 634 8.63 9.66 25.80
CA THR A 634 9.25 10.60 26.75
C THR A 634 8.24 11.60 27.32
N TYR A 635 8.57 12.25 28.44
CA TYR A 635 7.68 13.24 29.03
C TYR A 635 7.72 14.56 28.23
N MET A 636 6.57 15.01 27.71
CA MET A 636 6.48 16.20 26.85
C MET A 636 6.88 17.50 27.57
N TYR A 637 6.84 17.53 28.90
CA TYR A 637 7.13 18.71 29.73
C TYR A 637 8.49 18.65 30.44
N GLU A 638 9.31 17.62 30.19
CA GLU A 638 10.68 17.57 30.74
C GLU A 638 11.63 18.57 30.04
N SER A 639 12.79 18.82 30.63
CA SER A 639 13.76 19.74 30.03
C SER A 639 14.45 19.10 28.81
N ALA A 640 14.78 19.92 27.81
CA ALA A 640 15.41 19.45 26.58
C ALA A 640 16.76 18.73 26.81
N SER A 641 17.44 18.97 27.95
CA SER A 641 18.63 18.23 28.35
C SER A 641 18.31 16.79 28.80
N VAL A 642 17.23 16.59 29.57
CA VAL A 642 16.78 15.24 29.98
C VAL A 642 16.35 14.43 28.77
N THR A 643 15.50 14.97 27.90
CA THR A 643 15.11 14.28 26.65
C THR A 643 16.32 13.94 25.79
N SER A 644 17.30 14.85 25.69
CA SER A 644 18.52 14.61 24.91
C SER A 644 19.43 13.54 25.54
N ASP A 645 19.52 13.47 26.86
CA ASP A 645 20.29 12.45 27.57
C ASP A 645 19.64 11.07 27.42
N LEU A 646 18.33 10.95 27.68
CA LEU A 646 17.54 9.72 27.48
C LEU A 646 17.67 9.20 26.04
N VAL A 647 17.59 10.09 25.04
CA VAL A 647 17.79 9.75 23.63
C VAL A 647 19.22 9.25 23.35
N ASN A 648 20.25 9.85 23.94
CA ASN A 648 21.63 9.39 23.78
C ASN A 648 21.87 8.05 24.45
N LYS A 649 21.31 7.82 25.64
CA LYS A 649 21.30 6.54 26.35
C LYS A 649 20.57 5.46 25.53
N LEU A 650 19.41 5.77 24.94
CA LEU A 650 18.66 4.88 24.06
C LEU A 650 19.51 4.45 22.85
N ILE A 651 20.05 5.41 22.10
CA ILE A 651 20.85 5.13 20.89
C ILE A 651 22.07 4.27 21.24
N SER A 652 22.80 4.64 22.30
CA SER A 652 24.02 3.91 22.73
C SER A 652 23.69 2.50 23.20
N THR A 653 22.57 2.34 23.92
CA THR A 653 22.10 1.03 24.40
C THR A 653 21.67 0.14 23.24
N VAL A 654 20.93 0.67 22.27
CA VAL A 654 20.52 -0.03 21.05
C VAL A 654 21.73 -0.42 20.19
N ASP A 655 22.74 0.45 20.04
CA ASP A 655 23.98 0.12 19.29
C ASP A 655 24.82 -0.95 20.02
N SER A 656 24.80 -0.94 21.36
CA SER A 656 25.42 -2.00 22.18
C SER A 656 24.69 -3.35 22.13
N TYR A 657 23.39 -3.37 21.79
CA TYR A 657 22.58 -4.58 21.81
C TYR A 657 23.07 -5.58 20.75
N ASN A 658 23.17 -6.87 21.10
CA ASN A 658 23.62 -7.90 20.18
C ASN A 658 22.43 -8.50 19.41
N PHE A 659 22.11 -7.95 18.24
CA PHE A 659 21.04 -8.47 17.36
C PHE A 659 21.35 -9.83 16.70
N GLY A 660 22.48 -10.45 17.02
CA GLY A 660 22.99 -11.63 16.34
C GLY A 660 23.54 -11.26 14.96
N SER A 661 24.86 -11.11 14.84
CA SER A 661 25.50 -10.75 13.57
C SER A 661 25.15 -11.76 12.46
N SER A 662 24.44 -11.33 11.42
CA SER A 662 24.23 -12.10 10.19
C SER A 662 25.47 -12.17 9.27
N THR A 663 26.64 -11.95 9.87
CA THR A 663 27.99 -12.27 9.42
C THR A 663 28.78 -12.73 10.63
N ASN A 664 29.05 -14.04 10.71
CA ASN A 664 30.34 -14.62 11.11
C ASN A 664 30.23 -16.15 11.18
N SER A 665 30.93 -16.84 10.26
CA SER A 665 31.91 -17.93 10.47
C SER A 665 31.81 -18.95 11.63
N SER A 666 30.71 -19.05 12.38
CA SER A 666 30.56 -19.97 13.53
C SER A 666 29.43 -21.01 13.38
N GLY A 667 28.66 -20.94 12.28
CA GLY A 667 27.58 -21.88 11.96
C GLY A 667 26.31 -21.80 12.84
N THR A 668 26.34 -21.16 14.00
CA THR A 668 25.25 -21.14 14.99
C THR A 668 23.99 -20.39 14.56
N ILE A 669 22.81 -20.93 14.88
CA ILE A 669 21.47 -20.35 14.66
C ILE A 669 20.98 -19.62 15.93
N SER A 670 20.38 -18.44 15.80
CA SER A 670 19.83 -17.71 16.95
C SER A 670 18.58 -18.37 17.55
N LEU A 671 18.38 -18.22 18.87
CA LEU A 671 17.19 -18.73 19.57
C LEU A 671 15.88 -18.17 18.99
N ASN A 672 15.85 -16.88 18.64
CA ASN A 672 14.68 -16.23 18.04
C ASN A 672 14.29 -16.87 16.69
N SER A 673 15.29 -17.24 15.88
CA SER A 673 15.05 -17.93 14.60
C SER A 673 14.49 -19.34 14.79
N ILE A 674 14.80 -20.00 15.92
CA ILE A 674 14.26 -21.32 16.29
C ILE A 674 12.84 -21.19 16.86
N ILE A 675 12.55 -20.13 17.62
CA ILE A 675 11.21 -19.82 18.16
C ILE A 675 10.20 -19.51 17.04
N ASP A 676 10.60 -18.73 16.02
CA ASP A 676 9.80 -18.53 14.81
C ASP A 676 9.54 -19.86 14.07
N ALA A 677 10.60 -20.64 13.83
CA ALA A 677 10.50 -21.93 13.16
C ALA A 677 9.57 -22.90 13.91
N ALA A 678 9.62 -22.91 15.25
CA ALA A 678 8.75 -23.71 16.10
C ALA A 678 7.29 -23.26 16.00
N SER A 679 7.04 -21.95 15.96
CA SER A 679 5.69 -21.40 15.76
C SER A 679 5.12 -21.84 14.40
N ARG A 680 5.94 -21.84 13.34
CA ARG A 680 5.56 -22.32 12.00
C ARG A 680 5.34 -23.84 11.94
N VAL A 681 6.19 -24.65 12.58
CA VAL A 681 6.03 -26.11 12.64
C VAL A 681 4.81 -26.49 13.47
N LYS A 682 4.57 -25.85 14.62
CA LYS A 682 3.35 -26.01 15.42
C LYS A 682 2.11 -25.75 14.59
N ALA A 683 2.04 -24.59 13.92
CA ALA A 683 0.92 -24.23 13.05
C ALA A 683 0.75 -25.21 11.87
N TYR A 684 1.85 -25.72 11.30
CA TYR A 684 1.78 -26.76 10.26
C TYR A 684 1.17 -28.05 10.81
N VAL A 685 1.59 -28.54 11.97
CA VAL A 685 1.08 -29.80 12.54
C VAL A 685 -0.39 -29.66 12.96
N ASP A 686 -0.78 -28.54 13.58
CA ASP A 686 -2.20 -28.23 13.87
C ASP A 686 -3.10 -28.34 12.63
N ILE A 687 -2.58 -27.94 11.46
CA ILE A 687 -3.32 -27.86 10.20
C ILE A 687 -3.33 -29.18 9.45
N ASN A 688 -2.18 -29.87 9.39
CA ASN A 688 -1.96 -31.00 8.48
C ASN A 688 -1.99 -32.37 9.20
N GLY A 689 -1.95 -32.38 10.54
CA GLY A 689 -1.90 -33.60 11.33
C GLY A 689 -0.60 -34.40 11.25
N VAL A 690 0.37 -33.95 10.47
CA VAL A 690 1.68 -34.60 10.27
C VAL A 690 2.80 -33.57 10.37
N LEU A 691 4.04 -34.02 10.58
CA LEU A 691 5.21 -33.13 10.49
C LEU A 691 5.45 -32.65 9.04
N PRO A 692 6.04 -31.46 8.84
CA PRO A 692 6.58 -31.07 7.54
C PRO A 692 7.89 -31.83 7.25
N ASN A 693 8.28 -31.98 5.98
CA ASN A 693 9.53 -32.65 5.63
C ASN A 693 10.78 -31.89 6.17
N TYR A 694 10.71 -30.56 6.18
CA TYR A 694 11.74 -29.67 6.69
C TYR A 694 11.14 -28.37 7.22
N VAL A 695 11.93 -27.59 7.95
CA VAL A 695 11.64 -26.18 8.25
C VAL A 695 12.80 -25.29 7.78
N THR A 696 12.47 -24.22 7.07
CA THR A 696 13.48 -23.22 6.66
C THR A 696 13.76 -22.27 7.81
N ILE A 697 15.03 -22.09 8.16
CA ILE A 697 15.51 -21.08 9.12
C ILE A 697 16.56 -20.22 8.41
N GLY A 698 16.28 -18.91 8.29
CA GLY A 698 17.03 -18.05 7.38
C GLY A 698 16.86 -18.52 5.93
N THR A 699 17.96 -18.89 5.27
CA THR A 699 17.98 -19.46 3.91
C THR A 699 18.15 -20.99 3.89
N THR A 700 18.39 -21.63 5.04
CA THR A 700 18.75 -23.06 5.12
C THR A 700 17.55 -23.91 5.53
N GLN A 701 17.36 -25.07 4.90
CA GLN A 701 16.34 -26.04 5.27
C GLN A 701 16.91 -27.06 6.26
N TYR A 702 16.16 -27.35 7.33
CA TYR A 702 16.52 -28.35 8.34
C TYR A 702 15.47 -29.46 8.37
N SER A 703 15.91 -30.71 8.30
CA SER A 703 15.03 -31.88 8.49
C SER A 703 14.37 -31.82 9.87
N MET A 704 13.26 -32.53 10.07
CA MET A 704 12.63 -32.60 11.40
C MET A 704 13.54 -33.20 12.48
N SER A 705 14.47 -34.08 12.11
CA SER A 705 15.49 -34.61 13.02
C SER A 705 16.47 -33.51 13.48
N SER A 706 17.03 -32.74 12.53
CA SER A 706 17.90 -31.60 12.86
C SER A 706 17.15 -30.50 13.59
N PHE A 707 15.87 -30.30 13.26
CA PHE A 707 15.03 -29.32 13.93
C PHE A 707 14.66 -29.74 15.36
N LEU A 708 14.43 -31.03 15.63
CA LEU A 708 14.21 -31.55 16.99
C LEU A 708 15.40 -31.23 17.91
N TYR A 709 16.62 -31.37 17.41
CA TYR A 709 17.83 -30.98 18.13
C TYR A 709 17.86 -29.48 18.46
N LEU A 710 17.59 -28.63 17.47
CA LEU A 710 17.55 -27.17 17.65
C LEU A 710 16.47 -26.73 18.65
N LEU A 711 15.25 -27.28 18.52
CA LEU A 711 14.15 -27.13 19.48
C LEU A 711 14.58 -27.48 20.90
N SER A 712 15.14 -28.67 21.06
CA SER A 712 15.49 -29.23 22.36
C SER A 712 16.62 -28.43 23.02
N LYS A 713 17.69 -28.10 22.29
CA LYS A 713 18.76 -27.21 22.80
C LYS A 713 18.24 -25.79 23.09
N ALA A 714 17.30 -25.25 22.31
CA ALA A 714 16.75 -23.92 22.56
C ALA A 714 15.99 -23.88 23.88
N ILE A 715 15.12 -24.86 24.14
CA ILE A 715 14.40 -25.00 25.42
C ILE A 715 15.38 -25.13 26.59
N VAL A 716 16.46 -25.92 26.45
CA VAL A 716 17.52 -26.05 27.47
C VAL A 716 18.24 -24.74 27.73
N ASN A 717 18.66 -24.01 26.68
CA ASN A 717 19.35 -22.73 26.82
C ASN A 717 18.44 -21.70 27.51
N ILE A 718 17.20 -21.56 27.05
CA ILE A 718 16.21 -20.62 27.59
C ILE A 718 15.88 -20.95 29.05
N ASN A 719 15.77 -22.24 29.42
CA ASN A 719 15.56 -22.65 30.82
C ASN A 719 16.74 -22.31 31.74
N LYS A 720 17.95 -22.22 31.20
CA LYS A 720 19.17 -21.80 31.91
C LYS A 720 19.44 -20.29 31.85
N GLY A 721 18.54 -19.50 31.25
CA GLY A 721 18.75 -18.06 31.01
C GLY A 721 19.83 -17.74 29.96
N LEU A 722 20.27 -18.73 29.18
CA LEU A 722 21.30 -18.57 28.16
C LEU A 722 20.70 -18.03 26.86
N THR A 723 21.33 -17.00 26.32
CA THR A 723 20.94 -16.34 25.05
C THR A 723 21.77 -16.79 23.85
N SER A 724 22.69 -17.75 24.04
CA SER A 724 23.60 -18.24 23.01
C SER A 724 22.88 -18.98 21.88
N GLY A 725 23.34 -18.73 20.65
CA GLY A 725 22.92 -19.49 19.46
C GLY A 725 23.41 -20.93 19.49
N ILE A 726 22.81 -21.76 18.61
CA ILE A 726 22.96 -23.21 18.62
C ILE A 726 23.58 -23.65 17.30
N SER A 727 24.74 -24.31 17.36
CA SER A 727 25.35 -24.94 16.17
C SER A 727 24.39 -26.03 15.64
N PRO A 728 23.88 -25.92 14.40
CA PRO A 728 23.11 -26.99 13.80
C PRO A 728 24.01 -28.18 13.51
N ILE A 729 23.41 -29.36 13.56
CA ILE A 729 24.03 -30.61 13.11
C ILE A 729 23.08 -31.31 12.14
N THR A 730 23.63 -32.03 11.17
CA THR A 730 22.87 -32.97 10.35
C THR A 730 22.48 -34.14 11.24
N VAL A 731 21.18 -34.49 11.28
CA VAL A 731 20.69 -35.57 12.14
C VAL A 731 19.91 -36.57 11.29
N ALA A 732 20.25 -37.84 11.42
CA ALA A 732 19.54 -38.94 10.76
C ALA A 732 18.10 -39.10 11.30
N SER A 733 17.22 -39.65 10.46
CA SER A 733 15.85 -40.02 10.85
C SER A 733 15.86 -41.13 11.92
N PRO A 734 14.84 -41.19 12.80
CA PRO A 734 14.70 -42.30 13.74
C PRO A 734 14.49 -43.61 12.98
N SER A 735 15.14 -44.70 13.40
CA SER A 735 15.08 -45.98 12.67
C SER A 735 13.67 -46.58 12.66
N ASN A 736 12.98 -46.53 13.81
CA ASN A 736 11.67 -47.15 14.04
C ASN A 736 10.88 -46.33 15.09
N PRO A 737 10.35 -45.15 14.75
CA PRO A 737 9.67 -44.28 15.71
C PRO A 737 8.34 -44.89 16.19
N SER A 738 8.33 -45.34 17.44
CA SER A 738 7.16 -45.93 18.12
C SER A 738 7.03 -45.35 19.53
N GLY A 739 5.80 -45.18 20.03
CA GLY A 739 5.55 -44.67 21.38
C GLY A 739 4.22 -45.14 21.95
N ALA A 740 3.99 -44.78 23.22
CA ALA A 740 2.72 -45.02 23.88
C ALA A 740 1.67 -43.99 23.42
N LYS A 741 0.38 -44.37 23.51
CA LYS A 741 -0.72 -43.40 23.41
C LYS A 741 -0.83 -42.69 24.75
N VAL A 742 -0.35 -41.45 24.82
CA VAL A 742 -0.29 -40.67 26.07
C VAL A 742 -1.16 -39.42 25.97
N ALA A 743 -1.94 -39.17 27.02
CA ALA A 743 -2.78 -37.99 27.17
C ALA A 743 -2.70 -37.50 28.62
N GLY A 744 -2.37 -36.23 28.82
CA GLY A 744 -2.19 -35.66 30.15
C GLY A 744 -1.34 -34.40 30.14
N THR A 745 -0.95 -33.93 31.32
CA THR A 745 -0.18 -32.69 31.48
C THR A 745 1.08 -32.95 32.29
N ILE A 746 2.22 -32.47 31.79
CA ILE A 746 3.51 -32.51 32.51
C ILE A 746 3.96 -31.11 32.91
N ASN A 747 4.74 -30.97 33.98
CA ASN A 747 5.22 -29.66 34.45
C ASN A 747 6.49 -29.20 33.71
N LYS A 748 6.90 -27.95 33.98
CA LYS A 748 8.11 -27.33 33.42
C LYS A 748 9.41 -28.09 33.68
N ALA A 749 9.59 -28.66 34.88
CA ALA A 749 10.77 -29.48 35.15
C ALA A 749 10.79 -30.72 34.24
N ASN A 750 9.66 -31.42 34.10
CA ASN A 750 9.57 -32.61 33.25
C ASN A 750 9.79 -32.34 31.76
N TYR A 751 9.18 -31.30 31.16
CA TYR A 751 9.37 -31.08 29.71
C TYR A 751 10.76 -30.49 29.38
N THR A 752 11.39 -29.73 30.27
CA THR A 752 12.75 -29.22 30.07
C THR A 752 13.81 -30.33 30.25
N ASP A 753 13.56 -31.28 31.15
CA ASP A 753 14.31 -32.54 31.29
C ASP A 753 14.20 -33.44 30.05
N ILE A 754 12.99 -33.59 29.47
CA ILE A 754 12.81 -34.29 28.18
C ILE A 754 13.61 -33.61 27.07
N ALA A 755 13.54 -32.28 26.96
CA ALA A 755 14.33 -31.53 25.98
C ALA A 755 15.85 -31.71 26.22
N LEU A 756 16.31 -31.74 27.47
CA LEU A 756 17.70 -32.01 27.80
C LEU A 756 18.13 -33.40 27.31
N ARG A 757 17.40 -34.46 27.69
CA ARG A 757 17.67 -35.84 27.26
C ARG A 757 17.69 -35.98 25.75
N VAL A 758 16.67 -35.48 25.04
CA VAL A 758 16.59 -35.55 23.57
C VAL A 758 17.77 -34.83 22.94
N SER A 759 18.13 -33.64 23.43
CA SER A 759 19.26 -32.87 22.89
C SER A 759 20.62 -33.56 23.08
N ASN A 760 20.78 -34.34 24.14
CA ASN A 760 22.01 -35.07 24.45
C ASN A 760 22.08 -36.39 23.70
N TYR A 761 20.96 -37.12 23.58
CA TYR A 761 20.86 -38.33 22.75
C TYR A 761 21.24 -38.02 21.30
N ILE A 762 20.67 -36.95 20.73
CA ILE A 762 20.95 -36.57 19.33
C ILE A 762 22.41 -36.12 19.16
N ALA A 763 22.98 -35.40 20.13
CA ALA A 763 24.38 -35.00 20.09
C ALA A 763 25.36 -36.21 20.13
N ALA A 764 25.02 -37.26 20.88
CA ALA A 764 25.85 -38.46 21.00
C ALA A 764 25.71 -39.43 19.81
N ASN A 765 24.51 -39.57 19.24
CA ASN A 765 24.21 -40.59 18.24
C ASN A 765 24.06 -40.04 16.81
N VAL A 766 24.03 -38.71 16.62
CA VAL A 766 23.78 -38.04 15.33
C VAL A 766 22.45 -38.49 14.67
N GLN A 767 21.53 -39.05 15.46
CA GLN A 767 20.25 -39.61 15.04
C GLN A 767 19.14 -39.14 15.98
N ALA A 768 17.96 -38.88 15.42
CA ALA A 768 16.77 -38.58 16.22
C ALA A 768 16.28 -39.84 16.97
N PRO A 769 15.88 -39.74 18.25
CA PRO A 769 15.40 -40.88 19.01
C PRO A 769 14.03 -41.34 18.49
N ASN A 770 13.76 -42.65 18.54
CA ASN A 770 12.44 -43.21 18.23
C ASN A 770 11.35 -42.63 19.15
N TYR A 771 11.67 -42.42 20.43
CA TYR A 771 10.85 -41.80 21.46
C TYR A 771 11.70 -41.20 22.59
N ALA A 772 11.07 -40.43 23.47
CA ALA A 772 11.63 -40.09 24.78
C ALA A 772 10.62 -40.40 25.88
N SER A 773 11.10 -40.98 26.99
CA SER A 773 10.27 -41.35 28.13
C SER A 773 9.85 -40.13 28.96
N SER A 774 8.60 -40.15 29.40
CA SER A 774 7.96 -39.16 30.28
C SER A 774 7.13 -39.87 31.36
N THR A 775 6.66 -39.13 32.35
CA THR A 775 5.72 -39.63 33.37
C THR A 775 4.37 -40.08 32.81
N LEU A 776 4.02 -39.69 31.58
CA LEU A 776 2.80 -40.15 30.89
C LEU A 776 3.05 -41.38 30.00
N GLY A 777 4.31 -41.81 29.84
CA GLY A 777 4.74 -42.86 28.91
C GLY A 777 5.74 -42.37 27.85
N ASN A 778 6.06 -43.23 26.88
CA ASN A 778 7.02 -42.94 25.81
C ASN A 778 6.39 -42.07 24.71
N ILE A 779 6.90 -40.84 24.54
CA ILE A 779 6.45 -39.90 23.51
C ILE A 779 7.31 -40.11 22.25
N GLN A 780 6.71 -40.55 21.14
CA GLN A 780 7.45 -40.81 19.90
C GLN A 780 7.96 -39.55 19.19
N PHE A 781 8.96 -39.72 18.32
CA PHE A 781 9.62 -38.67 17.54
C PHE A 781 8.69 -37.56 17.00
N GLN A 782 7.63 -37.94 16.27
CA GLN A 782 6.73 -36.97 15.63
C GLN A 782 6.01 -36.10 16.66
N SER A 783 5.59 -36.74 17.75
CA SER A 783 4.99 -36.05 18.90
C SER A 783 6.02 -35.17 19.63
N LEU A 784 7.28 -35.60 19.80
CA LEU A 784 8.32 -34.77 20.43
C LEU A 784 8.56 -33.44 19.67
N VAL A 785 8.66 -33.49 18.34
CA VAL A 785 8.84 -32.29 17.51
C VAL A 785 7.66 -31.33 17.69
N TYR A 786 6.43 -31.85 17.66
CA TYR A 786 5.22 -31.05 17.82
C TYR A 786 5.07 -30.48 19.24
N GLU A 787 5.19 -31.32 20.26
CA GLU A 787 5.01 -30.95 21.67
C GLU A 787 6.03 -29.89 22.12
N LEU A 788 7.31 -30.06 21.78
CA LEU A 788 8.33 -29.04 22.05
C LEU A 788 8.12 -27.77 21.19
N SER A 789 7.55 -27.89 19.99
CA SER A 789 7.15 -26.71 19.20
C SER A 789 6.03 -25.92 19.89
N LYS A 790 5.10 -26.58 20.62
CA LYS A 790 4.10 -25.88 21.43
C LYS A 790 4.73 -25.09 22.58
N VAL A 791 5.80 -25.60 23.21
CA VAL A 791 6.53 -24.88 24.27
C VAL A 791 7.12 -23.57 23.75
N LEU A 792 7.85 -23.60 22.62
CA LEU A 792 8.43 -22.39 22.04
C LEU A 792 7.38 -21.46 21.40
N ASN A 793 6.29 -22.00 20.84
CA ASN A 793 5.15 -21.18 20.39
C ASN A 793 4.46 -20.47 21.57
N TYR A 794 4.29 -21.15 22.71
CA TYR A 794 3.75 -20.52 23.92
C TYR A 794 4.67 -19.41 24.42
N LEU A 795 5.99 -19.67 24.47
CA LEU A 795 6.99 -18.66 24.78
C LEU A 795 6.90 -17.45 23.85
N ASN A 796 6.76 -17.68 22.54
CA ASN A 796 6.61 -16.60 21.55
C ASN A 796 5.38 -15.72 21.82
N ALA A 797 4.27 -16.32 22.22
CA ALA A 797 3.00 -15.63 22.47
C ALA A 797 2.89 -14.97 23.86
N ASN A 798 3.61 -15.47 24.87
CA ASN A 798 3.42 -15.07 26.27
C ASN A 798 4.68 -14.47 26.94
N GLY A 799 5.83 -14.42 26.24
CA GLY A 799 7.10 -13.92 26.78
C GLY A 799 7.79 -14.85 27.79
N VAL A 800 7.10 -15.85 28.32
CA VAL A 800 7.60 -16.84 29.29
C VAL A 800 7.31 -18.26 28.85
N MET A 801 8.16 -19.21 29.24
CA MET A 801 7.89 -20.64 29.01
C MET A 801 6.71 -21.10 29.89
N PRO A 802 5.83 -22.00 29.39
CA PRO A 802 4.62 -22.41 30.11
C PRO A 802 4.96 -23.20 31.37
N ASN A 803 4.20 -23.02 32.46
CA ASN A 803 4.41 -23.82 33.68
C ASN A 803 4.09 -25.31 33.49
N THR A 804 3.24 -25.63 32.50
CA THR A 804 2.80 -26.98 32.17
C THR A 804 2.69 -27.18 30.65
N LEU A 805 2.86 -28.40 30.17
CA LEU A 805 2.65 -28.81 28.79
C LEU A 805 1.62 -29.95 28.75
N THR A 806 0.47 -29.69 28.15
CA THR A 806 -0.55 -30.71 27.89
C THR A 806 -0.21 -31.45 26.60
N ILE A 807 0.02 -32.76 26.71
CA ILE A 807 0.34 -33.69 25.63
C ILE A 807 -0.91 -34.51 25.33
N ASN A 808 -1.21 -34.71 24.04
CA ASN A 808 -2.24 -35.66 23.61
C ASN A 808 -1.84 -36.28 22.27
N THR A 809 -1.25 -37.48 22.31
CA THR A 809 -0.78 -38.16 21.10
C THR A 809 -1.91 -38.78 20.26
N SER A 810 -3.17 -38.64 20.69
CA SER A 810 -4.35 -39.10 19.96
C SER A 810 -4.96 -38.01 19.07
N ASN A 811 -4.50 -36.74 19.19
CA ASN A 811 -5.01 -35.62 18.41
C ASN A 811 -3.88 -34.62 18.06
N PRO A 812 -3.55 -34.38 16.77
CA PRO A 812 -4.20 -34.93 15.58
C PRO A 812 -3.85 -36.41 15.33
N SER A 813 -4.87 -37.20 15.02
CA SER A 813 -4.84 -38.68 14.99
C SER A 813 -3.92 -39.31 13.95
N THR A 814 -3.36 -38.53 13.02
CA THR A 814 -2.48 -39.00 11.94
C THR A 814 -0.98 -38.83 12.22
N LEU A 815 -0.58 -38.04 13.24
CA LEU A 815 0.82 -37.64 13.46
C LEU A 815 1.76 -38.82 13.68
N ASN A 816 1.22 -39.87 14.30
CA ASN A 816 1.95 -41.05 14.73
C ASN A 816 1.63 -42.29 13.88
N GLY A 817 0.68 -42.21 12.92
CA GLY A 817 0.17 -43.35 12.15
C GLY A 817 0.75 -43.51 10.74
N GLY A 818 1.59 -42.58 10.29
CA GLY A 818 2.17 -42.61 8.93
C GLY A 818 3.45 -43.45 8.83
N SER A 819 3.33 -44.75 8.57
CA SER A 819 4.46 -45.58 8.15
C SER A 819 4.03 -46.71 7.21
N SER A 820 4.31 -46.53 5.91
CA SER A 820 4.46 -47.59 4.88
C SER A 820 4.64 -46.96 3.48
N SER A 821 5.88 -46.87 3.02
CA SER A 821 6.32 -47.52 1.76
C SER A 821 7.78 -47.18 1.46
N SER A 822 8.56 -48.19 1.10
CA SER A 822 9.90 -48.06 0.53
C SER A 822 9.80 -48.15 -1.00
N GLY A 823 10.60 -47.39 -1.73
CA GLY A 823 10.58 -47.37 -3.20
C GLY A 823 11.80 -46.64 -3.74
N ASN A 824 12.75 -47.40 -4.28
CA ASN A 824 14.01 -46.91 -4.81
C ASN A 824 13.83 -46.46 -6.27
N ASP A 825 14.20 -45.23 -6.60
CA ASP A 825 14.62 -44.88 -7.98
C ASP A 825 15.65 -43.74 -7.94
N SER A 826 16.66 -43.83 -8.79
CA SER A 826 17.72 -42.86 -8.98
C SER A 826 17.82 -42.52 -10.47
N SER A 827 17.21 -41.41 -10.87
CA SER A 827 17.45 -40.83 -12.20
C SER A 827 17.40 -39.30 -12.19
N SER A 828 18.21 -38.69 -13.06
CA SER A 828 18.51 -37.25 -13.07
C SER A 828 17.50 -36.44 -13.89
N GLY A 829 17.11 -35.25 -13.41
CA GLY A 829 16.55 -34.21 -14.29
C GLY A 829 15.53 -33.24 -13.67
N GLY A 830 15.77 -31.93 -13.86
CA GLY A 830 14.71 -30.99 -14.25
C GLY A 830 13.64 -30.56 -13.23
N ASN A 831 14.00 -29.65 -12.32
CA ASN A 831 13.20 -28.49 -11.88
C ASN A 831 11.64 -28.57 -11.90
N SER A 832 11.02 -29.08 -10.83
CA SER A 832 9.76 -28.55 -10.25
C SER A 832 9.36 -29.28 -8.97
N SER A 833 9.25 -28.59 -7.83
CA SER A 833 8.77 -29.18 -6.56
C SER A 833 7.80 -28.25 -5.82
N THR A 834 6.49 -28.48 -5.96
CA THR A 834 5.43 -27.73 -5.29
C THR A 834 4.73 -28.55 -4.20
N ASN A 835 4.75 -28.04 -2.96
CA ASN A 835 3.80 -28.25 -1.84
C ASN A 835 2.99 -29.57 -1.80
N SER A 836 3.37 -30.54 -0.95
CA SER A 836 2.57 -31.76 -0.72
C SER A 836 1.43 -31.61 0.31
N SER A 837 1.56 -30.75 1.34
CA SER A 837 0.59 -30.69 2.45
C SER A 837 -0.76 -30.09 2.05
N LEU A 838 -0.74 -29.08 1.17
CA LEU A 838 -1.95 -28.45 0.64
C LEU A 838 -2.58 -29.25 -0.50
N ALA A 839 -1.93 -30.30 -1.01
CA ALA A 839 -2.37 -31.04 -2.19
C ALA A 839 -3.76 -31.67 -2.00
N ILE A 840 -4.09 -32.16 -0.80
CA ILE A 840 -5.44 -32.70 -0.51
C ILE A 840 -6.53 -31.62 -0.64
N TYR A 841 -6.20 -30.36 -0.31
CA TYR A 841 -7.09 -29.21 -0.41
C TYR A 841 -7.07 -28.55 -1.80
N LEU A 842 -6.43 -29.19 -2.79
CA LEU A 842 -6.46 -28.85 -4.21
C LEU A 842 -7.15 -29.92 -5.07
N LYS A 843 -7.38 -31.13 -4.53
CA LYS A 843 -8.01 -32.25 -5.25
C LYS A 843 -9.50 -32.00 -5.52
N ALA A 844 -10.00 -32.58 -6.62
CA ALA A 844 -11.42 -32.76 -6.87
C ALA A 844 -12.00 -33.79 -5.88
N THR A 845 -13.29 -33.67 -5.59
CA THR A 845 -14.06 -34.61 -4.76
C THR A 845 -15.46 -34.80 -5.36
N LYS A 846 -16.29 -35.74 -4.87
CA LYS A 846 -17.58 -36.12 -5.49
C LYS A 846 -18.48 -34.93 -5.80
N ASN A 847 -18.66 -34.05 -4.81
CA ASN A 847 -19.48 -32.84 -4.90
C ASN A 847 -18.63 -31.57 -5.06
N CYS A 848 -17.33 -31.71 -5.31
CA CYS A 848 -16.39 -30.62 -5.53
C CYS A 848 -15.65 -30.85 -6.85
N GLU A 849 -16.36 -30.68 -7.96
CA GLU A 849 -15.95 -31.11 -9.30
C GLU A 849 -14.91 -30.15 -9.94
N VAL A 850 -13.79 -29.92 -9.26
CA VAL A 850 -12.65 -29.07 -9.68
C VAL A 850 -12.21 -29.35 -11.13
N ASN A 851 -12.35 -30.61 -11.58
CA ASN A 851 -11.95 -31.02 -12.91
C ASN A 851 -12.93 -30.67 -14.04
N ASN A 852 -14.17 -30.24 -13.72
CA ASN A 852 -15.19 -29.92 -14.72
C ASN A 852 -14.79 -28.71 -15.60
N ALA A 853 -15.02 -28.81 -16.91
CA ALA A 853 -14.64 -27.77 -17.88
C ALA A 853 -15.28 -26.40 -17.59
N ASN A 854 -16.54 -26.36 -17.15
CA ASN A 854 -17.22 -25.10 -16.81
C ASN A 854 -16.64 -24.47 -15.54
N ILE A 855 -16.26 -25.29 -14.55
CA ILE A 855 -15.57 -24.84 -13.33
C ILE A 855 -14.19 -24.26 -13.69
N LYS A 856 -13.35 -24.98 -14.45
CA LYS A 856 -12.02 -24.48 -14.87
C LYS A 856 -12.11 -23.21 -15.73
N SER A 857 -13.02 -23.18 -16.69
CA SER A 857 -13.24 -22.02 -17.58
C SER A 857 -13.65 -20.79 -16.78
N LEU A 858 -14.63 -20.92 -15.87
CA LEU A 858 -15.06 -19.84 -15.01
C LEU A 858 -13.98 -19.41 -14.01
N ALA A 859 -13.28 -20.35 -13.38
CA ALA A 859 -12.15 -20.07 -12.48
C ALA A 859 -11.06 -19.25 -13.19
N SER A 860 -10.66 -19.67 -14.40
CA SER A 860 -9.72 -18.93 -15.24
C SER A 860 -10.25 -17.55 -15.64
N GLN A 861 -11.53 -17.43 -15.99
CA GLN A 861 -12.15 -16.14 -16.35
C GLN A 861 -12.19 -15.16 -15.17
N LEU A 862 -12.49 -15.65 -13.96
CA LEU A 862 -12.57 -14.83 -12.75
C LEU A 862 -11.18 -14.39 -12.23
N THR A 863 -10.16 -15.21 -12.47
CA THR A 863 -8.77 -14.96 -12.04
C THR A 863 -7.89 -14.30 -13.10
N ALA A 864 -8.39 -14.12 -14.33
CA ALA A 864 -7.65 -13.56 -15.45
C ALA A 864 -6.97 -12.20 -15.11
N GLY A 865 -5.63 -12.20 -15.14
CA GLY A 865 -4.81 -11.02 -14.83
C GLY A 865 -4.64 -10.70 -13.34
N LEU A 866 -5.06 -11.60 -12.44
CA LEU A 866 -4.84 -11.48 -10.99
C LEU A 866 -3.65 -12.34 -10.57
N THR A 867 -2.63 -11.71 -9.98
CA THR A 867 -1.33 -12.35 -9.71
C THR A 867 -1.14 -12.85 -8.28
N THR A 868 -2.02 -12.48 -7.33
CA THR A 868 -1.96 -12.89 -5.92
C THR A 868 -3.16 -13.75 -5.54
N ASP A 869 -2.96 -14.73 -4.66
CA ASP A 869 -4.03 -15.65 -4.28
C ASP A 869 -5.15 -14.93 -3.51
N LEU A 870 -4.83 -13.91 -2.71
CA LEU A 870 -5.84 -13.01 -2.12
C LEU A 870 -6.74 -12.38 -3.19
N ALA A 871 -6.18 -11.87 -4.29
CA ALA A 871 -6.96 -11.23 -5.34
C ALA A 871 -7.83 -12.23 -6.11
N LYS A 872 -7.26 -13.40 -6.45
CA LYS A 872 -7.97 -14.51 -7.11
C LYS A 872 -9.13 -15.02 -6.23
N ALA A 873 -8.84 -15.35 -4.97
CA ALA A 873 -9.84 -15.80 -4.00
C ALA A 873 -10.93 -14.75 -3.76
N THR A 874 -10.56 -13.47 -3.66
CA THR A 874 -11.52 -12.37 -3.55
C THR A 874 -12.42 -12.30 -4.78
N ALA A 875 -11.90 -12.48 -6.00
CA ALA A 875 -12.71 -12.45 -7.22
C ALA A 875 -13.72 -13.61 -7.28
N ILE A 876 -13.27 -14.82 -6.92
CA ILE A 876 -14.10 -16.03 -6.88
C ILE A 876 -15.16 -15.95 -5.79
N PHE A 877 -14.79 -15.56 -4.57
CA PHE A 877 -15.70 -15.34 -3.45
C PHE A 877 -16.82 -14.34 -3.81
N ASN A 878 -16.44 -13.19 -4.38
CA ASN A 878 -17.42 -12.19 -4.81
C ASN A 878 -18.32 -12.74 -5.92
N TYR A 879 -17.82 -13.57 -6.84
CA TYR A 879 -18.68 -14.20 -7.86
C TYR A 879 -19.74 -15.08 -7.20
N VAL A 880 -19.34 -16.03 -6.34
CA VAL A 880 -20.30 -16.97 -5.73
C VAL A 880 -21.33 -16.21 -4.90
N ARG A 881 -20.90 -15.35 -3.98
CA ARG A 881 -21.81 -14.50 -3.16
C ARG A 881 -22.75 -13.63 -4.01
N ASP A 882 -22.26 -13.03 -5.09
CA ASP A 882 -23.05 -12.07 -5.87
C ASP A 882 -23.91 -12.73 -6.97
N LYS A 883 -23.65 -13.99 -7.36
CA LYS A 883 -24.23 -14.64 -8.55
C LYS A 883 -24.96 -15.95 -8.27
N ILE A 884 -24.88 -16.47 -7.05
CA ILE A 884 -25.55 -17.71 -6.63
C ILE A 884 -26.51 -17.34 -5.51
N SER A 885 -27.81 -17.46 -5.75
CA SER A 885 -28.84 -17.14 -4.77
C SER A 885 -28.88 -18.20 -3.67
N TYR A 886 -29.17 -17.79 -2.43
CA TYR A 886 -29.48 -18.76 -1.39
C TYR A 886 -30.83 -19.43 -1.67
N SER A 887 -30.89 -20.74 -1.46
CA SER A 887 -32.11 -21.55 -1.55
C SER A 887 -32.05 -22.58 -0.43
N PHE A 888 -33.09 -22.66 0.40
CA PHE A 888 -33.10 -23.55 1.56
C PHE A 888 -33.55 -24.95 1.17
N TYR A 889 -32.74 -25.93 1.55
CA TYR A 889 -33.02 -27.36 1.54
C TYR A 889 -31.95 -28.04 2.41
N TYR A 890 -32.19 -29.27 2.84
CA TYR A 890 -31.25 -30.04 3.65
C TYR A 890 -30.10 -30.60 2.80
N ASN A 891 -28.90 -30.69 3.39
CA ASN A 891 -27.73 -31.38 2.85
C ASN A 891 -27.24 -30.91 1.46
N THR A 892 -26.26 -31.59 0.86
CA THR A 892 -25.90 -31.35 -0.55
C THR A 892 -26.94 -31.95 -1.50
N ALA A 893 -27.39 -31.18 -2.49
CA ALA A 893 -28.32 -31.66 -3.52
C ALA A 893 -27.80 -31.43 -4.95
N LYS A 894 -26.81 -30.55 -5.14
CA LYS A 894 -26.40 -30.05 -6.46
C LYS A 894 -24.90 -30.16 -6.76
N GLY A 895 -24.04 -30.25 -5.75
CA GLY A 895 -22.59 -30.19 -5.93
C GLY A 895 -22.13 -28.86 -6.53
N ALA A 896 -20.87 -28.75 -6.95
CA ALA A 896 -20.36 -27.51 -7.53
C ALA A 896 -20.98 -27.20 -8.89
N VAL A 897 -21.12 -28.21 -9.77
CA VAL A 897 -21.60 -28.00 -11.16
C VAL A 897 -23.10 -27.75 -11.18
N GLY A 898 -23.90 -28.51 -10.43
CA GLY A 898 -25.34 -28.28 -10.34
C GLY A 898 -25.65 -26.90 -9.74
N THR A 899 -24.91 -26.48 -8.71
CA THR A 899 -25.05 -25.13 -8.14
C THR A 899 -24.68 -24.04 -9.14
N LEU A 900 -23.62 -24.26 -9.93
CA LEU A 900 -23.22 -23.31 -10.98
C LEU A 900 -24.28 -23.20 -12.07
N ASN A 901 -24.93 -24.30 -12.45
CA ASN A 901 -25.96 -24.33 -13.48
C ASN A 901 -27.28 -23.70 -12.97
N ALA A 902 -27.75 -24.13 -11.79
CA ALA A 902 -28.99 -23.67 -11.17
C ALA A 902 -28.94 -22.23 -10.62
N LYS A 903 -27.74 -21.61 -10.58
CA LYS A 903 -27.47 -20.28 -9.99
C LYS A 903 -28.03 -20.11 -8.57
N SER A 904 -28.19 -21.22 -7.84
CA SER A 904 -28.81 -21.25 -6.53
C SER A 904 -28.36 -22.46 -5.72
N GLY A 905 -28.16 -22.29 -4.42
CA GLY A 905 -27.87 -23.40 -3.50
C GLY A 905 -27.91 -22.99 -2.03
N ASN A 906 -27.96 -23.98 -1.15
CA ASN A 906 -27.86 -23.79 0.30
C ASN A 906 -26.40 -23.55 0.74
N CYS A 907 -26.13 -23.54 2.05
CA CYS A 907 -24.79 -23.33 2.59
C CYS A 907 -23.76 -24.37 2.12
N VAL A 908 -24.15 -25.66 2.03
CA VAL A 908 -23.27 -26.75 1.59
C VAL A 908 -22.93 -26.61 0.10
N ASP A 909 -23.96 -26.46 -0.73
CA ASP A 909 -23.82 -26.41 -2.20
C ASP A 909 -23.13 -25.13 -2.70
N GLN A 910 -23.34 -23.98 -2.04
CA GLN A 910 -22.53 -22.79 -2.31
C GLN A 910 -21.06 -22.98 -1.92
N THR A 911 -20.80 -23.66 -0.80
CA THR A 911 -19.44 -23.97 -0.35
C THR A 911 -18.76 -24.93 -1.32
N HIS A 912 -19.48 -25.92 -1.86
CA HIS A 912 -19.00 -26.80 -2.93
C HIS A 912 -18.51 -26.02 -4.16
N LEU A 913 -19.33 -25.11 -4.69
CA LEU A 913 -18.97 -24.28 -5.84
C LEU A 913 -17.81 -23.31 -5.54
N LEU A 914 -17.81 -22.68 -4.36
CA LEU A 914 -16.73 -21.79 -3.93
C LEU A 914 -15.38 -22.52 -3.91
N ILE A 915 -15.32 -23.66 -3.24
CA ILE A 915 -14.10 -24.46 -3.11
C ILE A 915 -13.68 -25.02 -4.47
N ALA A 916 -14.62 -25.47 -5.31
CA ALA A 916 -14.29 -26.00 -6.64
C ALA A 916 -13.58 -24.96 -7.53
N LEU A 917 -14.06 -23.71 -7.54
CA LEU A 917 -13.46 -22.60 -8.29
C LEU A 917 -12.09 -22.16 -7.71
N LEU A 918 -11.94 -22.18 -6.39
CA LEU A 918 -10.68 -21.84 -5.71
C LEU A 918 -9.59 -22.90 -6.00
N ARG A 919 -9.91 -24.18 -5.83
CA ARG A 919 -9.02 -25.30 -6.15
C ARG A 919 -8.63 -25.31 -7.63
N ALA A 920 -9.58 -25.06 -8.54
CA ALA A 920 -9.32 -24.92 -9.97
C ALA A 920 -8.39 -23.73 -10.32
N SER A 921 -8.21 -22.78 -9.39
CA SER A 921 -7.30 -21.64 -9.51
C SER A 921 -5.96 -21.84 -8.79
N GLY A 922 -5.69 -23.06 -8.29
CA GLY A 922 -4.50 -23.40 -7.52
C GLY A 922 -4.53 -22.97 -6.05
N ILE A 923 -5.70 -22.60 -5.51
CA ILE A 923 -5.84 -22.06 -4.15
C ILE A 923 -6.43 -23.12 -3.23
N ALA A 924 -5.61 -23.56 -2.27
CA ALA A 924 -6.01 -24.57 -1.30
C ALA A 924 -7.19 -24.08 -0.46
N SER A 925 -8.25 -24.88 -0.39
CA SER A 925 -9.52 -24.49 0.23
C SER A 925 -10.24 -25.70 0.83
N ARG A 926 -10.85 -25.53 2.00
CA ARG A 926 -11.42 -26.61 2.82
C ARG A 926 -12.79 -26.26 3.38
N TYR A 927 -13.61 -27.28 3.63
CA TYR A 927 -14.93 -27.15 4.25
C TYR A 927 -14.79 -26.96 5.76
N VAL A 928 -15.71 -26.23 6.36
CA VAL A 928 -15.95 -26.19 7.80
C VAL A 928 -17.43 -26.45 8.05
N ASN A 929 -17.74 -27.35 8.98
CA ASN A 929 -19.10 -27.63 9.44
C ASN A 929 -19.21 -27.32 10.93
N GLY A 930 -20.36 -26.81 11.35
CA GLY A 930 -20.63 -26.49 12.74
C GLY A 930 -22.01 -25.87 12.95
N GLU A 931 -22.27 -25.38 14.16
CA GLU A 931 -23.41 -24.54 14.48
C GLU A 931 -22.98 -23.08 14.65
N VAL A 932 -23.79 -22.16 14.10
CA VAL A 932 -23.56 -20.71 14.21
C VAL A 932 -24.84 -19.99 14.61
N THR A 933 -24.71 -18.90 15.36
CA THR A 933 -25.84 -18.04 15.73
C THR A 933 -26.02 -16.94 14.69
N PHE A 934 -27.00 -17.11 13.80
CA PHE A 934 -27.39 -16.13 12.80
C PHE A 934 -28.12 -14.94 13.43
N THR A 935 -27.85 -13.74 12.93
CA THR A 935 -28.42 -12.48 13.44
C THR A 935 -29.96 -12.43 13.37
N GLN A 936 -30.58 -13.23 12.49
CA GLN A 936 -32.03 -13.22 12.23
C GLN A 936 -32.74 -14.55 12.51
N SER A 937 -31.99 -15.65 12.75
CA SER A 937 -32.56 -17.01 12.71
C SER A 937 -32.11 -17.90 13.88
N GLY A 938 -31.41 -17.35 14.87
CA GLY A 938 -30.92 -18.12 16.01
C GLY A 938 -29.77 -19.07 15.65
N ARG A 939 -29.60 -20.11 16.48
CA ARG A 939 -28.51 -21.08 16.36
C ARG A 939 -28.92 -22.22 15.41
N LEU A 940 -28.18 -22.39 14.32
CA LEU A 940 -28.47 -23.37 13.28
C LEU A 940 -27.18 -24.04 12.78
N GLY A 941 -27.30 -25.28 12.27
CA GLY A 941 -26.23 -25.97 11.56
C GLY A 941 -25.86 -25.25 10.25
N HIS A 942 -24.56 -25.15 9.95
CA HIS A 942 -24.03 -24.37 8.85
C HIS A 942 -22.75 -24.98 8.26
N VAL A 943 -22.50 -24.69 6.99
CA VAL A 943 -21.29 -25.08 6.26
C VAL A 943 -20.73 -23.87 5.50
N TRP A 944 -19.43 -23.64 5.64
CA TRP A 944 -18.71 -22.56 4.95
C TRP A 944 -17.30 -23.01 4.54
N ALA A 945 -16.57 -22.18 3.79
CA ALA A 945 -15.19 -22.46 3.39
C ALA A 945 -14.16 -21.75 4.29
N GLU A 946 -12.99 -22.37 4.44
CA GLU A 946 -11.74 -21.69 4.76
C GLU A 946 -10.82 -21.75 3.53
N VAL A 947 -10.15 -20.63 3.21
CA VAL A 947 -9.30 -20.48 2.02
C VAL A 947 -7.88 -20.15 2.47
N TYR A 948 -6.89 -20.89 1.98
CA TYR A 948 -5.49 -20.67 2.33
C TYR A 948 -4.90 -19.52 1.51
N ILE A 949 -4.55 -18.44 2.18
CA ILE A 949 -4.05 -17.19 1.58
C ILE A 949 -2.89 -16.69 2.45
N ASP A 950 -1.74 -16.41 1.82
CA ASP A 950 -0.56 -15.82 2.45
C ASP A 950 -0.16 -16.51 3.78
N GLY A 951 -0.22 -17.85 3.80
CA GLY A 951 0.15 -18.69 4.94
C GLY A 951 -0.97 -18.99 5.95
N LYS A 952 -2.17 -18.43 5.79
CA LYS A 952 -3.26 -18.48 6.78
C LYS A 952 -4.57 -18.98 6.18
N TRP A 953 -5.38 -19.66 6.99
CA TRP A 953 -6.76 -20.02 6.64
C TRP A 953 -7.70 -18.84 6.88
N VAL A 954 -8.32 -18.32 5.82
CA VAL A 954 -9.20 -17.16 5.83
C VAL A 954 -10.65 -17.63 5.67
N ILE A 955 -11.53 -17.20 6.58
CA ILE A 955 -12.96 -17.55 6.54
C ILE A 955 -13.65 -17.00 5.29
N ALA A 956 -14.47 -17.83 4.65
CA ALA A 956 -15.15 -17.54 3.39
C ALA A 956 -16.56 -18.14 3.37
N ASP A 957 -17.53 -17.37 3.86
CA ASP A 957 -18.95 -17.69 3.79
C ASP A 957 -19.67 -16.78 2.77
N THR A 958 -20.18 -17.37 1.68
CA THR A 958 -20.88 -16.66 0.59
C THR A 958 -22.39 -16.54 0.79
N THR A 959 -22.96 -17.15 1.83
CA THR A 959 -24.43 -17.29 2.00
C THR A 959 -25.17 -15.98 2.25
N SER A 960 -24.46 -14.90 2.58
CA SER A 960 -25.05 -13.56 2.71
C SER A 960 -24.28 -12.51 1.91
N SER A 961 -25.04 -11.61 1.28
CA SER A 961 -24.51 -10.44 0.57
C SER A 961 -23.80 -9.43 1.49
N SER A 962 -24.01 -9.50 2.81
CA SER A 962 -23.27 -8.70 3.80
C SER A 962 -21.85 -9.22 4.06
N ASN A 963 -21.55 -10.48 3.72
CA ASN A 963 -20.24 -11.08 3.98
C ASN A 963 -19.18 -10.65 2.96
N SER A 964 -17.92 -10.71 3.37
CA SER A 964 -16.74 -10.53 2.53
C SER A 964 -15.70 -11.59 2.88
N LEU A 965 -14.78 -11.90 1.96
CA LEU A 965 -13.68 -12.83 2.25
C LEU A 965 -12.88 -12.32 3.47
N GLY A 966 -12.74 -13.17 4.49
CA GLY A 966 -12.12 -12.85 5.77
C GLY A 966 -13.02 -12.12 6.78
N LYS A 967 -14.27 -11.78 6.45
CA LYS A 967 -15.20 -11.11 7.37
C LYS A 967 -16.66 -11.49 7.12
N VAL A 968 -17.23 -12.22 8.08
CA VAL A 968 -18.65 -12.57 8.16
C VAL A 968 -19.41 -11.48 8.94
N ASN A 969 -20.65 -11.19 8.53
CA ASN A 969 -21.52 -10.21 9.18
C ASN A 969 -22.96 -10.74 9.42
N ASN A 970 -23.33 -11.94 8.96
CA ASN A 970 -24.68 -12.52 9.12
C ASN A 970 -24.83 -13.50 10.31
N TRP A 971 -23.73 -13.88 10.96
CA TRP A 971 -23.73 -14.68 12.19
C TRP A 971 -22.55 -14.32 13.10
N ASN A 972 -22.67 -14.68 14.39
CA ASN A 972 -21.69 -14.34 15.42
C ASN A 972 -20.41 -15.20 15.31
N THR A 973 -19.31 -14.61 14.83
CA THR A 973 -18.02 -15.29 14.65
C THR A 973 -17.25 -15.58 15.94
N ASN A 974 -17.67 -15.06 17.08
CA ASN A 974 -16.92 -15.22 18.33
C ASN A 974 -17.16 -16.59 18.99
N ASN A 975 -18.38 -17.14 18.86
CA ASN A 975 -18.80 -18.39 19.52
C ASN A 975 -19.41 -19.45 18.55
N PRO A 976 -18.84 -19.75 17.37
CA PRO A 976 -19.30 -20.88 16.55
C PRO A 976 -18.88 -22.22 17.19
N THR A 977 -19.78 -23.20 17.16
CA THR A 977 -19.45 -24.58 17.56
C THR A 977 -18.99 -25.34 16.33
N ILE A 978 -17.67 -25.56 16.18
CA ILE A 978 -17.11 -26.21 14.98
C ILE A 978 -17.08 -27.72 15.18
N HIS A 979 -17.79 -28.47 14.35
CA HIS A 979 -17.82 -29.94 14.36
C HIS A 979 -16.63 -30.54 13.60
N GLY A 980 -16.14 -29.86 12.57
CA GLY A 980 -14.90 -30.28 11.90
C GLY A 980 -14.53 -29.46 10.67
N ARG A 981 -13.37 -29.80 10.11
CA ARG A 981 -12.80 -29.19 8.90
C ARG A 981 -12.34 -30.28 7.95
N TYR A 982 -12.76 -30.21 6.69
CA TYR A 982 -12.68 -31.36 5.78
C TYR A 982 -12.17 -31.00 4.39
N ALA A 983 -11.49 -31.95 3.74
CA ALA A 983 -11.15 -31.83 2.32
C ALA A 983 -12.35 -32.16 1.40
N GLU A 984 -13.29 -32.97 1.89
CA GLU A 984 -14.56 -33.36 1.27
C GLU A 984 -15.66 -33.42 2.33
N ILE A 985 -16.90 -33.11 1.97
CA ILE A 985 -18.09 -33.32 2.79
C ILE A 985 -19.11 -34.11 1.95
N THR A 986 -19.71 -35.13 2.54
CA THR A 986 -20.33 -36.25 1.78
C THR A 986 -21.84 -36.41 1.96
N PHE A 987 -22.47 -35.63 2.85
CA PHE A 987 -23.85 -35.82 3.30
C PHE A 987 -24.84 -34.82 2.70
#